data_AF-A0A5C7QMX7-F1
#
_entry.id   AF-A0A5C7QMX7-F1
#
_cell.length_a   1.000
_cell.length_b   1.000
_cell.length_c   1.000
_cell.angle_alpha   90.00
_cell.angle_beta   90.00
_cell.angle_gamma   90.00
#
_symmetry.space_group_name_H-M   'P 1'
#
loop_
_entity.id
_entity.type
_entity.pdbx_description
1 polymer ?
#
loop_
_entity_poly.entity_id
_entity_poly.type
_entity_poly.pdbx_seq_one_letter_code
_entity_poly.pdbx_strand_id
1 'polypeptide(L)'
;MSANATHKVPFGQKVAFGLGMLANQMFPAALGIFMVVLVQDMGFPTWMWGILFFLPRAYDAILDPIMGFISDNTRSRWGRRRQYVFIGAVMLGIGFVAMWQLYRTDGLTHNFLYFLFWSLVFFTGLTVFSIPYVAMGYEMSDDFHERTSIMAVAQWIGQWAWVIAPWFWVVMYDPKWFPNADTATRTLSVWVGVACMLLAMVPAVFLPSRSTLNDTHLVPLTLANVGKGFAELLHGFKEAFGCVPFRKLCFATFLIFNAFNTVAAFSFFIVVYHLFDGNTAAAGIWPTLFGSIGALVTTFAVIPTVAWMSKRTGKKTAFMLSQGISILGYLLLYLLMVPGKPWMFMLALPFFSFGIGGLFTLMMSMTADVCDLDELATGKRREGIFGAIYWWMVKLGFAVAGLLSGAIMAFVAFTPGAAAQPEGAVHGLRLFYSGVPIVGTLLAMWFMRDYDLDEKRAIEVHAELERRKGKVAAGSSSQGSSGARAWLAERGLLLPGAERSALEGRPTHEIAALYKAQFGAGLYGLCFSAYGEGQRAGDPLQAAAVARRIDLIAPHTRWVRSFACTEGHEVIPTLARAKGLKTMAGAWISADRERNEREIEALIRLAKDGQVDIAVVGNEVLLRGELPEAELLSYVSRVRTAVPEGVRVGCVDAYYQFLERPALTAACDVLLPNCYPFWEGADIALAGQYLRRMHGLVKAAAGEDKAVIVAETGWPERGAPVGAAMPSAENAMRYFIDVQQWARGEGAKLFYFASFDEPWKRAQEGEVGTAWGLWDKDENPKYTA
;
A
#
# COMPACT_ATOMS: atom_id res chain seq x y z
N MET A 1 -0.12 -3.82 29.06
CA MET A 1 0.84 -4.33 28.05
C MET A 1 1.69 -3.17 27.58
N SER A 2 2.99 -3.37 27.47
CA SER A 2 4.06 -2.35 27.43
C SER A 2 4.24 -1.61 26.09
N ALA A 3 4.55 -0.31 26.19
CA ALA A 3 5.52 0.51 25.42
C ALA A 3 5.59 0.46 23.87
N ASN A 4 5.62 1.65 23.25
CA ASN A 4 6.21 2.03 21.95
C ASN A 4 6.55 0.91 20.95
N ALA A 5 5.80 0.85 19.85
CA ALA A 5 6.35 0.43 18.57
C ALA A 5 5.53 1.04 17.44
N THR A 6 6.18 1.68 16.46
CA THR A 6 5.73 1.62 15.06
C THR A 6 5.11 0.25 14.85
N HIS A 7 3.84 0.14 14.42
CA HIS A 7 3.11 -1.13 14.40
C HIS A 7 3.71 -2.06 13.32
N LYS A 8 4.92 -2.54 13.60
CA LYS A 8 5.68 -3.50 12.84
C LYS A 8 4.96 -4.81 13.07
N VAL A 9 4.54 -5.40 11.97
CA VAL A 9 3.99 -6.74 11.95
C VAL A 9 5.02 -7.65 12.61
N PRO A 10 4.66 -8.36 13.69
CA PRO A 10 5.57 -9.27 14.37
C PRO A 10 6.21 -10.21 13.36
N PHE A 11 7.52 -10.48 13.52
CA PHE A 11 8.24 -11.31 12.55
C PHE A 11 7.58 -12.69 12.37
N GLY A 12 6.98 -13.26 13.42
CA GLY A 12 6.20 -14.50 13.33
C GLY A 12 5.00 -14.41 12.36
N GLN A 13 4.33 -13.26 12.26
CA GLN A 13 3.25 -13.05 11.29
C GLN A 13 3.80 -12.89 9.87
N LYS A 14 4.97 -12.24 9.70
CA LYS A 14 5.66 -12.17 8.39
C LYS A 14 6.06 -13.57 7.90
N VAL A 15 6.56 -14.42 8.81
CA VAL A 15 6.88 -15.82 8.52
C VAL A 15 5.62 -16.62 8.22
N ALA A 16 4.54 -16.48 9.01
CA ALA A 16 3.27 -17.14 8.74
C ALA A 16 2.72 -16.79 7.35
N PHE A 17 2.77 -15.50 6.98
CA PHE A 17 2.43 -15.05 5.64
C PHE A 17 3.36 -15.66 4.58
N GLY A 18 4.67 -15.67 4.81
CA GLY A 18 5.66 -16.25 3.90
C GLY A 18 5.56 -17.77 3.71
N LEU A 19 5.11 -18.54 4.70
CA LEU A 19 4.81 -19.96 4.56
C LEU A 19 3.63 -20.19 3.60
N GLY A 20 2.64 -19.30 3.60
CA GLY A 20 1.61 -19.27 2.56
C GLY A 20 2.19 -19.01 1.17
N MET A 21 3.22 -18.15 1.05
CA MET A 21 3.87 -17.85 -0.23
C MET A 21 4.65 -19.06 -0.73
N LEU A 22 5.30 -19.80 0.16
CA LEU A 22 5.96 -21.06 -0.18
C LEU A 22 4.96 -22.04 -0.78
N ALA A 23 3.79 -22.24 -0.17
CA ALA A 23 2.76 -23.09 -0.75
C ALA A 23 2.27 -22.55 -2.11
N ASN A 24 2.01 -21.24 -2.20
CA ASN A 24 1.54 -20.56 -3.42
C ASN A 24 2.50 -20.77 -4.60
N GLN A 25 3.81 -20.83 -4.35
CA GLN A 25 4.83 -21.05 -5.37
C GLN A 25 5.17 -22.54 -5.56
N MET A 26 5.11 -23.35 -4.50
CA MET A 26 5.43 -24.78 -4.55
C MET A 26 4.43 -25.58 -5.38
N PHE A 27 3.13 -25.28 -5.27
CA PHE A 27 2.12 -25.98 -6.06
C PHE A 27 2.36 -25.86 -7.58
N PRO A 28 2.51 -24.64 -8.16
CA PRO A 28 2.90 -24.48 -9.56
C PRO A 28 4.26 -25.10 -9.91
N ALA A 29 5.26 -24.99 -9.03
CA ALA A 29 6.58 -25.56 -9.26
C ALA A 29 6.53 -27.09 -9.33
N ALA A 30 5.91 -27.75 -8.35
CA ALA A 30 5.72 -29.19 -8.31
C ALA A 30 4.86 -29.70 -9.49
N LEU A 31 3.79 -28.97 -9.84
CA LEU A 31 2.97 -29.27 -11.02
C LEU A 31 3.83 -29.31 -12.29
N GLY A 32 4.72 -28.34 -12.49
CA GLY A 32 5.63 -28.30 -13.65
C GLY A 32 6.56 -29.52 -13.71
N ILE A 33 7.06 -29.99 -12.57
CA ILE A 33 7.93 -31.16 -12.46
C ILE A 33 7.15 -32.46 -12.75
N PHE A 34 5.97 -32.62 -12.15
CA PHE A 34 5.18 -33.85 -12.24
C PHE A 34 4.55 -34.01 -13.62
N MET A 35 4.23 -32.91 -14.31
CA MET A 35 3.68 -32.94 -15.67
C MET A 35 4.53 -33.75 -16.64
N VAL A 36 5.87 -33.77 -16.48
CA VAL A 36 6.80 -34.59 -17.28
C VAL A 36 6.37 -36.06 -17.32
N VAL A 37 5.87 -36.62 -16.22
CA VAL A 37 5.47 -38.03 -16.09
C VAL A 37 4.28 -38.37 -16.97
N LEU A 38 3.36 -37.43 -17.22
CA LEU A 38 2.20 -37.69 -18.07
C LEU A 38 2.63 -38.09 -19.49
N VAL A 39 3.68 -37.46 -20.02
CA VAL A 39 4.17 -37.75 -21.36
C VAL A 39 5.29 -38.79 -21.35
N GLN A 40 6.27 -38.66 -20.46
CA GLN A 40 7.43 -39.55 -20.39
C GLN A 40 7.05 -40.99 -19.97
N ASP A 41 6.12 -41.15 -19.03
CA ASP A 41 5.84 -42.44 -18.39
C ASP A 41 4.41 -42.95 -18.63
N MET A 42 3.43 -42.04 -18.75
CA MET A 42 2.03 -42.39 -19.04
C MET A 42 1.69 -42.33 -20.54
N GLY A 43 2.63 -41.90 -21.38
CA GLY A 43 2.52 -41.95 -22.83
C GLY A 43 1.52 -40.97 -23.45
N PHE A 44 1.18 -39.89 -22.74
CA PHE A 44 0.26 -38.88 -23.27
C PHE A 44 0.86 -38.27 -24.54
N PRO A 45 0.12 -38.14 -25.65
CA PRO A 45 0.59 -37.39 -26.81
C PRO A 45 0.89 -35.93 -26.46
N THR A 46 1.84 -35.33 -27.16
CA THR A 46 2.28 -33.93 -26.94
C THR A 46 1.16 -32.91 -27.11
N TRP A 47 0.15 -33.18 -27.93
CA TRP A 47 -1.03 -32.32 -28.05
C TRP A 47 -1.91 -32.34 -26.78
N MET A 48 -2.00 -33.48 -26.08
CA MET A 48 -2.74 -33.56 -24.81
C MET A 48 -2.05 -32.74 -23.72
N TRP A 49 -0.71 -32.78 -23.67
CA TRP A 49 0.07 -31.91 -22.80
C TRP A 49 -0.26 -30.43 -23.05
N GLY A 50 -0.28 -30.02 -24.33
CA GLY A 50 -0.63 -28.65 -24.70
C GLY A 50 -2.00 -28.22 -24.16
N ILE A 51 -3.01 -29.09 -24.28
CA ILE A 51 -4.35 -28.83 -23.74
C ILE A 51 -4.37 -28.76 -22.21
N LEU A 52 -3.69 -29.69 -21.53
CA LEU A 52 -3.64 -29.74 -20.06
C LEU A 52 -2.90 -28.54 -19.44
N PHE A 53 -1.96 -27.92 -20.16
CA PHE A 53 -1.38 -26.66 -19.72
C PHE A 53 -2.25 -25.45 -20.07
N PHE A 54 -2.91 -25.45 -21.23
CA PHE A 54 -3.70 -24.31 -21.70
C PHE A 54 -5.03 -24.16 -20.97
N LEU A 55 -5.89 -25.20 -21.04
CA LEU A 55 -7.30 -25.08 -20.66
C LEU A 55 -7.49 -24.75 -19.17
N PRO A 56 -6.79 -25.42 -18.22
CA PRO A 56 -6.95 -25.09 -16.80
C PRO A 56 -6.41 -23.71 -16.43
N ARG A 57 -5.36 -23.24 -17.11
CA ARG A 57 -4.79 -21.90 -16.91
C ARG A 57 -5.65 -20.80 -17.51
N ALA A 58 -6.24 -21.04 -18.69
CA ALA A 58 -7.22 -20.12 -19.28
C ALA A 58 -8.46 -19.99 -18.38
N TYR A 59 -8.90 -21.11 -17.79
CA TYR A 59 -9.96 -21.13 -16.79
C TYR A 59 -9.59 -20.32 -15.52
N ASP A 60 -8.40 -20.52 -14.95
CA ASP A 60 -7.88 -19.74 -13.79
C ASP A 60 -7.89 -18.23 -14.08
N ALA A 61 -7.41 -17.82 -15.26
CA ALA A 61 -7.38 -16.41 -15.67
C ALA A 61 -8.77 -15.74 -15.73
N ILE A 62 -9.84 -16.51 -15.91
CA ILE A 62 -11.23 -16.01 -15.88
C ILE A 62 -11.75 -15.92 -14.44
N LEU A 63 -11.42 -16.90 -13.61
CA LEU A 63 -11.90 -16.94 -12.22
C LEU A 63 -11.26 -15.87 -11.33
N ASP A 64 -10.00 -15.51 -11.58
CA ASP A 64 -9.23 -14.54 -10.79
C ASP A 64 -9.98 -13.22 -10.52
N PRO A 65 -10.44 -12.47 -11.54
CA PRO A 65 -11.24 -11.25 -11.31
C PRO A 65 -12.52 -11.48 -10.50
N ILE A 66 -13.20 -12.60 -10.76
CA ILE A 66 -14.47 -12.94 -10.10
C ILE A 66 -14.22 -13.17 -8.61
N MET A 67 -13.19 -13.96 -8.28
CA MET A 67 -12.83 -14.25 -6.90
C MET A 67 -12.28 -13.02 -6.18
N GLY A 68 -11.56 -12.14 -6.88
CA GLY A 68 -11.15 -10.83 -6.35
C GLY A 68 -12.35 -10.02 -5.88
N PHE A 69 -13.34 -9.82 -6.77
CA PHE A 69 -14.56 -9.11 -6.42
C PHE A 69 -15.34 -9.77 -5.27
N ILE A 70 -15.49 -11.10 -5.30
CA ILE A 70 -16.15 -11.85 -4.23
C ILE A 70 -15.43 -11.57 -2.91
N SER A 71 -14.13 -11.80 -2.87
CA SER A 71 -13.35 -11.70 -1.64
C SER A 71 -13.26 -10.27 -1.10
N ASP A 72 -13.32 -9.24 -1.95
CA ASP A 72 -13.32 -7.83 -1.55
C ASP A 72 -14.62 -7.45 -0.83
N ASN A 73 -15.74 -8.06 -1.22
CA ASN A 73 -17.08 -7.67 -0.80
C ASN A 73 -17.73 -8.63 0.21
N THR A 74 -16.99 -9.64 0.69
CA THR A 74 -17.56 -10.64 1.60
C THR A 74 -17.75 -10.13 3.03
N ARG A 75 -18.98 -10.30 3.53
CA ARG A 75 -19.38 -10.08 4.92
C ARG A 75 -19.28 -11.39 5.70
N SER A 76 -18.35 -11.49 6.65
CA SER A 76 -18.17 -12.72 7.45
C SER A 76 -17.61 -12.41 8.84
N ARG A 77 -17.96 -13.26 9.83
CA ARG A 77 -17.41 -13.21 11.20
C ARG A 77 -15.91 -13.46 11.25
N TRP A 78 -15.38 -14.14 10.24
CA TRP A 78 -13.95 -14.46 10.13
C TRP A 78 -13.18 -13.41 9.31
N GLY A 79 -13.87 -12.33 8.91
CA GLY A 79 -13.38 -11.29 8.01
C GLY A 79 -13.45 -11.65 6.54
N ARG A 80 -12.96 -10.74 5.69
CA ARG A 80 -13.18 -10.81 4.22
C ARG A 80 -12.46 -11.98 3.55
N ARG A 81 -11.22 -12.26 3.96
CA ARG A 81 -10.28 -13.15 3.23
C ARG A 81 -10.11 -14.52 3.86
N ARG A 82 -10.09 -14.59 5.19
CA ARG A 82 -9.62 -15.75 5.97
C ARG A 82 -10.26 -17.07 5.56
N GLN A 83 -11.57 -17.07 5.38
CA GLN A 83 -12.33 -18.27 5.03
C GLN A 83 -11.98 -18.81 3.63
N TYR A 84 -11.71 -17.92 2.68
CA TYR A 84 -11.32 -18.32 1.32
C TYR A 84 -9.90 -18.85 1.29
N VAL A 85 -8.97 -18.23 2.02
CA VAL A 85 -7.60 -18.76 2.16
C VAL A 85 -7.64 -20.17 2.76
N PHE A 86 -8.44 -20.42 3.79
CA PHE A 86 -8.57 -21.74 4.41
C PHE A 86 -9.23 -22.77 3.48
N ILE A 87 -10.40 -22.45 2.92
CA ILE A 87 -11.15 -23.36 2.04
C ILE A 87 -10.34 -23.63 0.77
N GLY A 88 -9.76 -22.58 0.17
CA GLY A 88 -8.90 -22.66 -0.99
C GLY A 88 -7.67 -23.54 -0.73
N ALA A 89 -7.02 -23.42 0.43
CA ALA A 89 -5.89 -24.29 0.80
C ALA A 89 -6.27 -25.78 0.83
N VAL A 90 -7.43 -26.12 1.42
CA VAL A 90 -7.94 -27.49 1.47
C VAL A 90 -8.28 -28.01 0.06
N MET A 91 -8.99 -27.21 -0.73
CA MET A 91 -9.31 -27.55 -2.13
C MET A 91 -8.05 -27.74 -2.98
N LEU A 92 -7.04 -26.89 -2.78
CA LEU A 92 -5.78 -26.93 -3.49
C LEU A 92 -4.98 -28.20 -3.15
N GLY A 93 -4.90 -28.55 -1.86
CA GLY A 93 -4.29 -29.78 -1.39
C GLY A 93 -4.96 -31.03 -1.94
N ILE A 94 -6.27 -31.16 -1.73
CA ILE A 94 -7.06 -32.32 -2.19
C ILE A 94 -7.01 -32.41 -3.72
N GLY A 95 -7.22 -31.29 -4.42
CA GLY A 95 -7.17 -31.22 -5.86
C GLY A 95 -5.83 -31.67 -6.41
N PHE A 96 -4.72 -31.20 -5.82
CA PHE A 96 -3.38 -31.62 -6.23
C PHE A 96 -3.17 -33.12 -6.03
N VAL A 97 -3.52 -33.68 -4.86
CA VAL A 97 -3.40 -35.12 -4.61
C VAL A 97 -4.21 -35.94 -5.60
N ALA A 98 -5.48 -35.54 -5.79
CA ALA A 98 -6.42 -36.25 -6.63
C ALA A 98 -5.99 -36.25 -8.09
N MET A 99 -5.49 -35.13 -8.63
CA MET A 99 -4.98 -35.04 -10.01
C MET A 99 -4.01 -36.16 -10.35
N TRP A 100 -3.16 -36.56 -9.41
CA TRP A 100 -2.07 -37.50 -9.64
C TRP A 100 -2.44 -38.96 -9.35
N GLN A 101 -3.67 -39.28 -8.92
CA GLN A 101 -4.13 -40.67 -8.70
C GLN A 101 -4.49 -41.38 -10.00
N LEU A 102 -3.52 -41.42 -10.93
CA LEU A 102 -3.66 -42.02 -12.25
C LEU A 102 -3.07 -43.43 -12.27
N TYR A 103 -3.73 -44.35 -12.96
CA TYR A 103 -3.24 -45.72 -13.16
C TYR A 103 -3.12 -46.05 -14.64
N ARG A 104 -2.04 -46.72 -15.02
CA ARG A 104 -1.80 -47.11 -16.43
C ARG A 104 -2.91 -48.03 -16.97
N THR A 105 -3.55 -48.80 -16.09
CA THR A 105 -4.64 -49.73 -16.41
C THR A 105 -5.91 -49.07 -16.91
N ASP A 106 -6.15 -47.81 -16.55
CA ASP A 106 -7.43 -47.14 -16.81
C ASP A 106 -7.54 -46.61 -18.25
N GLY A 107 -6.42 -46.65 -18.99
CA GLY A 107 -6.34 -46.20 -20.36
C GLY A 107 -6.12 -44.70 -20.49
N LEU A 108 -5.60 -44.30 -21.65
CA LEU A 108 -5.09 -42.95 -21.88
C LEU A 108 -6.20 -41.89 -21.90
N THR A 109 -7.36 -42.20 -22.51
CA THR A 109 -8.50 -41.27 -22.58
C THR A 109 -9.12 -41.02 -21.21
N HIS A 110 -9.27 -42.06 -20.39
CA HIS A 110 -9.77 -41.92 -19.03
C HIS A 110 -8.84 -41.05 -18.19
N ASN A 111 -7.55 -41.38 -18.17
CA ASN A 111 -6.54 -40.62 -17.41
C ASN A 111 -6.48 -39.16 -17.84
N PHE A 112 -6.59 -38.87 -19.13
CA PHE A 112 -6.64 -37.50 -19.64
C PHE A 112 -7.86 -36.72 -19.12
N LEU A 113 -9.07 -37.28 -19.24
CA LEU A 113 -10.29 -36.63 -18.76
C LEU A 113 -10.32 -36.48 -17.24
N TYR A 114 -9.85 -37.50 -16.52
CA TYR A 114 -9.72 -37.48 -15.07
C TYR A 114 -8.76 -36.37 -14.60
N PHE A 115 -7.56 -36.32 -15.18
CA PHE A 115 -6.58 -35.29 -14.85
C PHE A 115 -7.11 -33.90 -15.20
N LEU A 116 -7.76 -33.76 -16.36
CA LEU A 116 -8.36 -32.47 -16.76
C LEU A 116 -9.42 -32.02 -15.77
N PHE A 117 -10.35 -32.88 -15.37
CA PHE A 117 -11.37 -32.55 -14.39
C PHE A 117 -10.76 -32.08 -13.06
N TRP A 118 -9.84 -32.87 -12.49
CA TRP A 118 -9.20 -32.52 -11.23
C TRP A 118 -8.29 -31.30 -11.34
N SER A 119 -7.71 -31.03 -12.51
CA SER A 119 -6.98 -29.80 -12.76
C SER A 119 -7.87 -28.56 -12.65
N LEU A 120 -9.12 -28.62 -13.14
CA LEU A 120 -10.07 -27.51 -12.98
C LEU A 120 -10.44 -27.30 -11.50
N VAL A 121 -10.58 -28.37 -10.72
CA VAL A 121 -10.80 -28.30 -9.27
C VAL A 121 -9.58 -27.68 -8.56
N PHE A 122 -8.38 -28.14 -8.90
CA PHE A 122 -7.12 -27.61 -8.36
C PHE A 122 -6.94 -26.12 -8.68
N PHE A 123 -7.15 -25.70 -9.92
CA PHE A 123 -7.04 -24.29 -10.31
C PHE A 123 -8.15 -23.43 -9.68
N THR A 124 -9.38 -23.95 -9.52
CA THR A 124 -10.41 -23.28 -8.72
C THR A 124 -9.92 -23.06 -7.27
N GLY A 125 -9.33 -24.09 -6.66
CA GLY A 125 -8.72 -23.98 -5.33
C GLY A 125 -7.57 -22.97 -5.30
N LEU A 126 -6.75 -22.91 -6.35
CA LEU A 126 -5.65 -21.95 -6.49
C LEU A 126 -6.17 -20.53 -6.56
N THR A 127 -7.23 -20.26 -7.31
CA THR A 127 -7.87 -18.93 -7.36
C THR A 127 -8.43 -18.54 -5.99
N VAL A 128 -9.21 -19.42 -5.37
CA VAL A 128 -9.87 -19.19 -4.07
C VAL A 128 -8.85 -18.97 -2.95
N PHE A 129 -7.68 -19.60 -3.04
CA PHE A 129 -6.57 -19.39 -2.13
C PHE A 129 -5.76 -18.13 -2.46
N SER A 130 -5.17 -18.06 -3.65
CA SER A 130 -4.08 -17.13 -4.00
C SER A 130 -4.55 -15.67 -4.07
N ILE A 131 -5.74 -15.41 -4.62
CA ILE A 131 -6.23 -14.04 -4.76
C ILE A 131 -6.50 -13.40 -3.38
N PRO A 132 -7.29 -14.01 -2.47
CA PRO A 132 -7.47 -13.48 -1.12
C PRO A 132 -6.18 -13.49 -0.28
N TYR A 133 -5.30 -14.49 -0.51
CA TYR A 133 -4.02 -14.61 0.19
C TYR A 133 -3.10 -13.41 -0.12
N VAL A 134 -2.89 -13.09 -1.41
CA VAL A 134 -2.05 -11.95 -1.79
C VAL A 134 -2.64 -10.64 -1.27
N ALA A 135 -3.97 -10.48 -1.38
CA ALA A 135 -4.66 -9.31 -0.84
C ALA A 135 -4.47 -9.13 0.67
N MET A 136 -4.50 -10.23 1.44
CA MET A 136 -4.26 -10.21 2.88
C MET A 136 -2.90 -9.60 3.23
N GLY A 137 -1.86 -9.85 2.42
CA GLY A 137 -0.54 -9.27 2.64
C GLY A 137 -0.49 -7.75 2.48
N TYR A 138 -1.37 -7.17 1.67
CA TYR A 138 -1.52 -5.70 1.56
C TYR A 138 -2.29 -5.11 2.73
N GLU A 139 -3.21 -5.87 3.32
CA GLU A 139 -4.04 -5.47 4.48
C GLU A 139 -3.31 -5.61 5.83
N MET A 140 -2.15 -6.29 5.87
CA MET A 140 -1.40 -6.56 7.10
C MET A 140 -0.75 -5.31 7.74
N SER A 141 -0.51 -4.25 6.96
CA SER A 141 0.05 -2.99 7.48
C SER A 141 -0.32 -1.82 6.57
N ASP A 142 -0.62 -0.68 7.16
CA ASP A 142 -0.84 0.58 6.43
C ASP A 142 0.49 1.28 6.08
N ASP A 143 1.58 0.96 6.79
CA ASP A 143 2.91 1.52 6.54
C ASP A 143 3.54 0.93 5.26
N PHE A 144 4.03 1.81 4.38
CA PHE A 144 4.58 1.41 3.09
C PHE A 144 5.88 0.59 3.21
N HIS A 145 6.76 0.98 4.12
CA HIS A 145 8.03 0.26 4.32
C HIS A 145 7.79 -1.11 4.95
N GLU A 146 6.83 -1.20 5.87
CA GLU A 146 6.43 -2.45 6.49
C GLU A 146 5.76 -3.40 5.50
N ARG A 147 4.86 -2.91 4.62
CA ARG A 147 4.32 -3.69 3.49
C ARG A 147 5.41 -4.24 2.59
N THR A 148 6.39 -3.40 2.25
CA THR A 148 7.55 -3.81 1.45
C THR A 148 8.34 -4.91 2.17
N SER A 149 8.54 -4.79 3.49
CA SER A 149 9.22 -5.80 4.31
C SER A 149 8.46 -7.13 4.37
N ILE A 150 7.13 -7.10 4.56
CA ILE A 150 6.27 -8.30 4.58
C ILE A 150 6.39 -9.05 3.26
N MET A 151 6.27 -8.33 2.14
CA MET A 151 6.38 -8.92 0.81
C MET A 151 7.77 -9.46 0.54
N ALA A 152 8.83 -8.76 0.95
CA ALA A 152 10.20 -9.23 0.80
C ALA A 152 10.46 -10.55 1.56
N VAL A 153 10.01 -10.65 2.81
CA VAL A 153 10.11 -11.89 3.61
C VAL A 153 9.33 -13.01 2.93
N ALA A 154 8.11 -12.73 2.48
CA ALA A 154 7.27 -13.71 1.81
C ALA A 154 7.89 -14.24 0.51
N GLN A 155 8.40 -13.35 -0.34
CA GLN A 155 9.05 -13.73 -1.59
C GLN A 155 10.34 -14.50 -1.34
N TRP A 156 11.15 -14.10 -0.35
CA TRP A 156 12.36 -14.83 0.02
C TRP A 156 12.06 -16.27 0.46
N ILE A 157 11.04 -16.46 1.31
CA ILE A 157 10.59 -17.80 1.72
C ILE A 157 10.00 -18.56 0.51
N GLY A 158 9.18 -17.89 -0.30
CA GLY A 158 8.54 -18.46 -1.49
C GLY A 158 9.52 -18.98 -2.53
N GLN A 159 10.68 -18.34 -2.66
CA GLN A 159 11.70 -18.69 -3.65
C GLN A 159 12.31 -20.08 -3.44
N TRP A 160 12.25 -20.62 -2.22
CA TRP A 160 12.68 -21.98 -1.93
C TRP A 160 11.86 -23.04 -2.66
N ALA A 161 10.63 -22.73 -3.08
CA ALA A 161 9.85 -23.61 -3.97
C ALA A 161 10.64 -24.00 -5.22
N TRP A 162 11.28 -23.03 -5.86
CA TRP A 162 12.03 -23.24 -7.11
C TRP A 162 13.40 -23.89 -6.89
N VAL A 163 13.91 -23.88 -5.66
CA VAL A 163 15.12 -24.62 -5.27
C VAL A 163 14.78 -26.08 -4.99
N ILE A 164 13.67 -26.33 -4.29
CA ILE A 164 13.24 -27.65 -3.80
C ILE A 164 12.55 -28.47 -4.89
N ALA A 165 11.62 -27.91 -5.65
CA ALA A 165 10.78 -28.66 -6.59
C ALA A 165 11.58 -29.50 -7.61
N PRO A 166 12.68 -29.01 -8.21
CA PRO A 166 13.49 -29.81 -9.14
C PRO A 166 14.09 -31.08 -8.52
N TRP A 167 14.22 -31.16 -7.18
CA TRP A 167 14.71 -32.37 -6.50
C TRP A 167 13.69 -33.51 -6.54
N PHE A 168 12.42 -33.23 -6.80
CA PHE A 168 11.44 -34.30 -6.98
C PHE A 168 11.78 -35.18 -8.18
N TRP A 169 12.42 -34.69 -9.25
CA TRP A 169 12.90 -35.56 -10.33
C TRP A 169 13.87 -36.64 -9.84
N VAL A 170 14.82 -36.27 -8.96
CA VAL A 170 15.78 -37.23 -8.39
C VAL A 170 15.04 -38.29 -7.58
N VAL A 171 14.11 -37.86 -6.72
CA VAL A 171 13.34 -38.80 -5.88
C VAL A 171 12.43 -39.69 -6.73
N MET A 172 11.81 -39.15 -7.78
CA MET A 172 10.87 -39.87 -8.64
C MET A 172 11.52 -40.95 -9.50
N TYR A 173 12.75 -40.69 -9.95
CA TYR A 173 13.48 -41.60 -10.85
C TYR A 173 14.58 -42.41 -10.14
N ASP A 174 14.72 -42.33 -8.80
CA ASP A 174 15.60 -43.20 -8.02
C ASP A 174 14.90 -44.55 -7.72
N PRO A 175 15.38 -45.67 -8.31
CA PRO A 175 14.79 -46.99 -8.10
C PRO A 175 14.84 -47.48 -6.64
N LYS A 176 15.69 -46.90 -5.79
CA LYS A 176 15.76 -47.22 -4.35
C LYS A 176 14.53 -46.72 -3.60
N TRP A 177 13.91 -45.64 -4.07
CA TRP A 177 12.73 -45.04 -3.45
C TRP A 177 11.45 -45.57 -4.07
N PHE A 178 11.39 -45.62 -5.39
CA PHE A 178 10.18 -46.02 -6.11
C PHE A 178 10.51 -46.89 -7.33
N PRO A 179 9.70 -47.92 -7.62
CA PRO A 179 9.95 -48.79 -8.77
C PRO A 179 9.77 -48.06 -10.10
N ASN A 180 8.76 -47.17 -10.17
CA ASN A 180 8.38 -46.46 -11.38
C ASN A 180 7.97 -45.01 -11.03
N ALA A 181 8.19 -44.07 -11.96
CA ALA A 181 7.88 -42.66 -11.74
C ALA A 181 6.37 -42.37 -11.57
N ASP A 182 5.46 -43.16 -12.15
CA ASP A 182 4.02 -42.99 -11.93
C ASP A 182 3.61 -43.34 -10.49
N THR A 183 4.20 -44.40 -9.91
CA THR A 183 4.02 -44.73 -8.47
C THR A 183 4.65 -43.67 -7.57
N ALA A 184 5.82 -43.17 -7.95
CA ALA A 184 6.48 -42.09 -7.24
C ALA A 184 5.60 -40.84 -7.22
N THR A 185 5.04 -40.45 -8.38
CA THR A 185 4.18 -39.26 -8.52
C THR A 185 2.92 -39.38 -7.68
N ARG A 186 2.22 -40.53 -7.71
CA ARG A 186 1.06 -40.80 -6.85
C ARG A 186 1.41 -40.57 -5.37
N THR A 187 2.53 -41.10 -4.91
CA THR A 187 2.93 -41.03 -3.49
C THR A 187 3.41 -39.64 -3.10
N LEU A 188 4.30 -39.05 -3.90
CA LEU A 188 4.84 -37.71 -3.67
C LEU A 188 3.75 -36.64 -3.75
N SER A 189 2.74 -36.82 -4.61
CA SER A 189 1.60 -35.90 -4.64
C SER A 189 0.88 -35.83 -3.30
N VAL A 190 0.78 -36.95 -2.56
CA VAL A 190 0.19 -36.98 -1.22
C VAL A 190 1.07 -36.19 -0.25
N TRP A 191 2.38 -36.46 -0.23
CA TRP A 191 3.30 -35.78 0.68
C TRP A 191 3.35 -34.28 0.42
N VAL A 192 3.56 -33.89 -0.84
CA VAL A 192 3.64 -32.49 -1.26
C VAL A 192 2.29 -31.81 -1.10
N GLY A 193 1.19 -32.45 -1.51
CA GLY A 193 -0.17 -31.91 -1.41
C GLY A 193 -0.59 -31.64 0.03
N VAL A 194 -0.36 -32.60 0.94
CA VAL A 194 -0.67 -32.43 2.37
C VAL A 194 0.25 -31.39 3.01
N ALA A 195 1.55 -31.43 2.76
CA ALA A 195 2.48 -30.44 3.32
C ALA A 195 2.14 -29.02 2.86
N CYS A 196 1.93 -28.81 1.55
CA CYS A 196 1.60 -27.51 1.00
C CYS A 196 0.20 -27.03 1.43
N MET A 197 -0.77 -27.93 1.59
CA MET A 197 -2.08 -27.62 2.17
C MET A 197 -1.94 -27.05 3.58
N LEU A 198 -1.18 -27.73 4.45
CA LEU A 198 -0.95 -27.26 5.81
C LEU A 198 -0.25 -25.90 5.82
N LEU A 199 0.78 -25.72 4.99
CA LEU A 199 1.49 -24.44 4.85
C LEU A 199 0.57 -23.32 4.32
N ALA A 200 -0.29 -23.60 3.36
CA ALA A 200 -1.28 -22.67 2.81
C ALA A 200 -2.35 -22.27 3.84
N MET A 201 -2.66 -23.13 4.81
CA MET A 201 -3.60 -22.83 5.90
C MET A 201 -2.98 -21.92 6.98
N VAL A 202 -1.64 -21.88 7.10
CA VAL A 202 -0.95 -21.10 8.14
C VAL A 202 -1.37 -19.62 8.16
N PRO A 203 -1.37 -18.87 7.04
CA PRO A 203 -1.85 -17.49 7.03
C PRO A 203 -3.28 -17.37 7.56
N ALA A 204 -4.18 -18.26 7.13
CA ALA A 204 -5.57 -18.22 7.58
C ALA A 204 -5.73 -18.55 9.07
N VAL A 205 -4.87 -19.37 9.67
CA VAL A 205 -4.98 -19.74 11.08
C VAL A 205 -4.34 -18.70 11.99
N PHE A 206 -3.14 -18.23 11.64
CA PHE A 206 -2.27 -17.44 12.52
C PHE A 206 -2.31 -15.94 12.28
N LEU A 207 -2.83 -15.46 11.15
CA LEU A 207 -2.98 -14.03 10.91
C LEU A 207 -4.30 -13.52 11.51
N PRO A 208 -4.27 -12.39 12.25
CA PRO A 208 -5.47 -11.77 12.77
C PRO A 208 -6.33 -11.24 11.62
N SER A 209 -7.66 -11.35 11.76
CA SER A 209 -8.63 -10.87 10.78
C SER A 209 -9.78 -10.19 11.51
N ARG A 210 -10.23 -9.02 11.01
CA ARG A 210 -11.36 -8.26 11.57
C ARG A 210 -12.68 -8.75 10.99
N SER A 211 -13.71 -8.87 11.82
CA SER A 211 -15.06 -9.26 11.37
C SER A 211 -15.68 -8.20 10.45
N THR A 212 -16.36 -8.62 9.39
CA THR A 212 -17.02 -7.72 8.41
C THR A 212 -18.52 -7.92 8.31
N LEU A 213 -19.15 -8.59 9.28
CA LEU A 213 -20.60 -8.83 9.27
C LEU A 213 -21.42 -7.54 9.21
N ASN A 214 -20.97 -6.51 9.93
CA ASN A 214 -21.69 -5.24 10.08
C ASN A 214 -21.15 -4.15 9.14
N ASP A 215 -20.30 -4.50 8.17
CA ASP A 215 -19.74 -3.55 7.22
C ASP A 215 -20.76 -3.26 6.11
N THR A 216 -21.50 -2.15 6.26
CA THR A 216 -22.56 -1.72 5.34
C THR A 216 -22.02 -1.13 4.04
N HIS A 217 -20.72 -0.82 3.95
CA HIS A 217 -20.09 -0.26 2.76
C HIS A 217 -19.77 -1.32 1.68
N LEU A 218 -19.76 -2.61 2.03
CA LEU A 218 -19.49 -3.69 1.09
C LEU A 218 -20.66 -3.91 0.12
N VAL A 219 -20.37 -4.07 -1.16
CA VAL A 219 -21.39 -4.29 -2.19
C VAL A 219 -22.04 -5.67 -2.01
N PRO A 220 -23.37 -5.81 -2.04
CA PRO A 220 -24.01 -7.10 -1.93
C PRO A 220 -23.57 -8.06 -3.03
N LEU A 221 -23.18 -9.28 -2.66
CA LEU A 221 -22.77 -10.35 -3.58
C LEU A 221 -24.00 -10.91 -4.33
N THR A 222 -24.44 -10.19 -5.37
CA THR A 222 -25.47 -10.62 -6.32
C THR A 222 -24.85 -10.84 -7.70
N LEU A 223 -25.42 -11.74 -8.50
CA LEU A 223 -24.98 -11.99 -9.88
C LEU A 223 -24.90 -10.70 -10.72
N ALA A 224 -25.86 -9.78 -10.52
CA ALA A 224 -25.87 -8.48 -11.19
C ALA A 224 -24.68 -7.59 -10.80
N ASN A 225 -24.32 -7.55 -9.51
CA ASN A 225 -23.19 -6.74 -9.03
C ASN A 225 -21.84 -7.34 -9.41
N VAL A 226 -21.71 -8.67 -9.41
CA VAL A 226 -20.51 -9.35 -9.94
C VAL A 226 -20.33 -9.04 -11.43
N GLY A 227 -21.42 -9.11 -12.21
CA GLY A 227 -21.39 -8.75 -13.64
C GLY A 227 -21.02 -7.29 -13.89
N LYS A 228 -21.55 -6.35 -13.08
CA LYS A 228 -21.17 -4.93 -13.14
C LYS A 228 -19.70 -4.72 -12.80
N GLY A 229 -19.19 -5.33 -11.73
CA GLY A 229 -17.77 -5.25 -11.36
C GLY A 229 -16.85 -5.78 -12.46
N PHE A 230 -17.25 -6.86 -13.14
CA PHE A 230 -16.51 -7.38 -14.29
C PHE A 230 -16.52 -6.40 -15.48
N ALA A 231 -17.65 -5.77 -15.77
CA ALA A 231 -17.75 -4.75 -16.82
C ALA A 231 -16.89 -3.51 -16.51
N GLU A 232 -16.85 -3.07 -15.26
CA GLU A 232 -15.97 -1.98 -14.79
C GLU A 232 -14.49 -2.36 -14.93
N LEU A 233 -14.14 -3.61 -14.62
CA LEU A 233 -12.78 -4.11 -14.82
C LEU A 233 -12.39 -4.11 -16.29
N LEU A 234 -13.25 -4.57 -17.20
CA LEU A 234 -13.01 -4.49 -18.65
C LEU A 234 -12.88 -3.04 -19.15
N HIS A 235 -13.65 -2.11 -18.58
CA HIS A 235 -13.51 -0.70 -18.88
C HIS A 235 -12.15 -0.16 -18.41
N GLY A 236 -11.74 -0.50 -17.17
CA GLY A 236 -10.43 -0.19 -16.62
C GLY A 236 -9.27 -0.78 -17.44
N PHE A 237 -9.44 -1.99 -18.00
CA PHE A 237 -8.53 -2.60 -18.96
C PHE A 237 -8.33 -1.71 -20.18
N LYS A 238 -9.43 -1.26 -20.80
CA LYS A 238 -9.37 -0.41 -21.99
C LYS A 238 -8.68 0.93 -21.70
N GLU A 239 -8.99 1.55 -20.57
CA GLU A 239 -8.35 2.81 -20.15
C GLU A 239 -6.85 2.64 -19.88
N ALA A 240 -6.46 1.62 -19.11
CA ALA A 240 -5.06 1.37 -18.77
C ALA A 240 -4.22 1.00 -20.01
N PHE A 241 -4.76 0.20 -20.94
CA PHE A 241 -4.10 -0.09 -22.22
C PHE A 241 -3.99 1.12 -23.17
N GLY A 242 -4.73 2.20 -22.89
CA GLY A 242 -4.54 3.49 -23.52
C GLY A 242 -3.20 4.15 -23.15
N CYS A 243 -2.64 3.80 -21.99
CA CYS A 243 -1.32 4.26 -21.57
C CYS A 243 -0.22 3.54 -22.37
N VAL A 244 0.45 4.28 -23.27
CA VAL A 244 1.47 3.72 -24.17
C VAL A 244 2.64 3.08 -23.41
N PRO A 245 3.23 3.71 -22.37
CA PRO A 245 4.28 3.08 -21.57
C PRO A 245 3.82 1.77 -20.92
N PHE A 246 2.60 1.73 -20.34
CA PHE A 246 2.05 0.53 -19.73
C PHE A 246 1.95 -0.63 -20.71
N ARG A 247 1.41 -0.35 -21.90
CA ARG A 247 1.25 -1.35 -22.96
C ARG A 247 2.60 -1.93 -23.39
N LYS A 248 3.67 -1.12 -23.44
CA LYS A 248 5.03 -1.60 -23.73
C LYS A 248 5.54 -2.56 -22.65
N LEU A 249 5.35 -2.22 -21.37
CA LEU A 249 5.70 -3.11 -20.24
C LEU A 249 4.96 -4.44 -20.33
N CYS A 250 3.65 -4.39 -20.56
CA CYS A 250 2.79 -5.53 -20.77
C CYS A 250 3.27 -6.46 -21.90
N PHE A 251 3.56 -5.91 -23.09
CA PHE A 251 4.07 -6.72 -24.20
C PHE A 251 5.48 -7.28 -23.94
N ALA A 252 6.38 -6.48 -23.36
CA ALA A 252 7.74 -6.93 -23.05
C ALA A 252 7.73 -8.08 -22.04
N THR A 253 6.96 -7.97 -20.96
CA THR A 253 6.77 -9.04 -19.98
C THR A 253 6.14 -10.26 -20.62
N PHE A 254 5.08 -10.08 -21.40
CA PHE A 254 4.40 -11.18 -22.07
C PHE A 254 5.38 -11.94 -22.97
N LEU A 255 6.20 -11.26 -23.76
CA LEU A 255 7.16 -11.89 -24.66
C LEU A 255 8.26 -12.62 -23.89
N ILE A 256 8.94 -11.97 -22.94
CA ILE A 256 10.08 -12.56 -22.22
C ILE A 256 9.62 -13.72 -21.32
N PHE A 257 8.61 -13.46 -20.49
CA PHE A 257 8.14 -14.45 -19.51
C PHE A 257 7.56 -15.68 -20.21
N ASN A 258 6.75 -15.50 -21.25
CA ASN A 258 6.11 -16.63 -21.91
C ASN A 258 7.04 -17.34 -22.89
N ALA A 259 7.99 -16.65 -23.53
CA ALA A 259 9.03 -17.32 -24.29
C ALA A 259 9.87 -18.24 -23.39
N PHE A 260 10.21 -17.79 -22.18
CA PHE A 260 10.87 -18.62 -21.18
C PHE A 260 10.02 -19.82 -20.75
N ASN A 261 8.76 -19.58 -20.36
CA ASN A 261 7.89 -20.67 -19.88
C ASN A 261 7.54 -21.69 -20.98
N THR A 262 7.48 -21.27 -22.25
CA THR A 262 7.25 -22.16 -23.40
C THR A 262 8.33 -23.23 -23.49
N VAL A 263 9.56 -22.91 -23.10
CA VAL A 263 10.70 -23.82 -23.25
C VAL A 263 11.18 -24.41 -21.94
N ALA A 264 10.67 -23.94 -20.79
CA ALA A 264 11.15 -24.32 -19.46
C ALA A 264 11.14 -25.84 -19.24
N ALA A 265 10.07 -26.52 -19.66
CA ALA A 265 9.94 -27.98 -19.55
C ALA A 265 10.93 -28.75 -20.44
N PHE A 266 11.43 -28.14 -21.54
CA PHE A 266 12.37 -28.81 -22.44
C PHE A 266 13.74 -29.01 -21.81
N SER A 267 14.09 -28.24 -20.78
CA SER A 267 15.35 -28.39 -20.05
C SER A 267 15.57 -29.82 -19.57
N PHE A 268 14.54 -30.47 -19.03
CA PHE A 268 14.59 -31.88 -18.61
C PHE A 268 14.90 -32.80 -19.79
N PHE A 269 14.12 -32.69 -20.87
CA PHE A 269 14.26 -33.54 -22.05
C PHE A 269 15.61 -33.36 -22.73
N ILE A 270 16.12 -32.13 -22.82
CA ILE A 270 17.43 -31.86 -23.41
C ILE A 270 18.53 -32.46 -22.54
N VAL A 271 18.49 -32.29 -21.22
CA VAL A 271 19.51 -32.89 -20.35
C VAL A 271 19.49 -34.42 -20.53
N VAL A 272 18.33 -35.07 -20.46
CA VAL A 272 18.22 -36.53 -20.58
C VAL A 272 18.65 -37.03 -21.97
N TYR A 273 18.05 -36.50 -23.05
CA TYR A 273 18.22 -37.06 -24.40
C TYR A 273 19.46 -36.55 -25.13
N HIS A 274 19.93 -35.33 -24.85
CA HIS A 274 21.13 -34.79 -25.50
C HIS A 274 22.41 -35.04 -24.71
N LEU A 275 22.40 -34.84 -23.39
CA LEU A 275 23.63 -35.01 -22.58
C LEU A 275 23.88 -36.45 -22.13
N PHE A 276 22.81 -37.23 -21.96
CA PHE A 276 22.85 -38.59 -21.41
C PHE A 276 22.24 -39.65 -22.32
N ASP A 277 22.04 -39.34 -23.61
CA ASP A 277 21.60 -40.29 -24.63
C ASP A 277 20.29 -41.04 -24.28
N GLY A 278 19.36 -40.32 -23.66
CA GLY A 278 18.05 -40.85 -23.26
C GLY A 278 18.06 -41.61 -21.92
N ASN A 279 19.22 -41.79 -21.29
CA ASN A 279 19.35 -42.48 -20.02
C ASN A 279 18.98 -41.57 -18.83
N THR A 280 17.73 -41.69 -18.38
CA THR A 280 17.19 -40.92 -17.24
C THR A 280 17.94 -41.18 -15.93
N ALA A 281 18.36 -42.43 -15.68
CA ALA A 281 19.11 -42.79 -14.47
C ALA A 281 20.52 -42.16 -14.47
N ALA A 282 21.20 -42.14 -15.63
CA ALA A 282 22.51 -41.50 -15.78
C ALA A 282 22.43 -39.97 -15.69
N ALA A 283 21.32 -39.37 -16.15
CA ALA A 283 21.08 -37.94 -16.02
C ALA A 283 21.02 -37.47 -14.56
N GLY A 284 20.63 -38.35 -13.63
CA GLY A 284 20.75 -38.15 -12.18
C GLY A 284 20.33 -36.77 -11.71
N ILE A 285 21.26 -36.03 -11.08
CA ILE A 285 21.00 -34.71 -10.50
C ILE A 285 21.06 -33.55 -11.50
N TRP A 286 21.47 -33.77 -12.75
CA TRP A 286 21.77 -32.67 -13.68
C TRP A 286 20.56 -31.79 -14.05
N PRO A 287 19.36 -32.34 -14.35
CA PRO A 287 18.16 -31.53 -14.54
C PRO A 287 17.80 -30.71 -13.30
N THR A 288 18.00 -31.30 -12.11
CA THR A 288 17.77 -30.64 -10.82
C THR A 288 18.73 -29.50 -10.58
N LEU A 289 20.04 -29.71 -10.80
CA LEU A 289 21.05 -28.67 -10.66
C LEU A 289 20.78 -27.49 -11.59
N PHE A 290 20.29 -27.73 -12.81
CA PHE A 290 19.89 -26.66 -13.72
C PHE A 290 18.85 -25.73 -13.07
N GLY A 291 17.76 -26.29 -12.54
CA GLY A 291 16.69 -25.51 -11.90
C GLY A 291 17.13 -24.85 -10.60
N SER A 292 17.69 -25.63 -9.67
CA SER A 292 18.05 -25.16 -8.33
C SER A 292 19.17 -24.12 -8.34
N ILE A 293 20.23 -24.33 -9.13
CA ILE A 293 21.33 -23.38 -9.23
C ILE A 293 20.87 -22.13 -9.98
N GLY A 294 20.07 -22.28 -11.03
CA GLY A 294 19.47 -21.13 -11.74
C GLY A 294 18.65 -20.25 -10.79
N ALA A 295 17.85 -20.84 -9.90
CA ALA A 295 17.07 -20.12 -8.89
C ALA A 295 17.98 -19.42 -7.85
N LEU A 296 19.02 -20.10 -7.34
CA LEU A 296 19.97 -19.52 -6.38
C LEU A 296 20.75 -18.35 -6.99
N VAL A 297 21.27 -18.52 -8.21
CA VAL A 297 21.95 -17.48 -8.97
C VAL A 297 21.04 -16.28 -9.19
N THR A 298 19.78 -16.52 -9.57
CA THR A 298 18.79 -15.44 -9.72
C THR A 298 18.65 -14.64 -8.43
N THR A 299 18.49 -15.35 -7.32
CA THR A 299 18.18 -14.76 -6.00
C THR A 299 19.36 -13.98 -5.43
N PHE A 300 20.55 -14.57 -5.43
CA PHE A 300 21.71 -14.03 -4.72
C PHE A 300 22.66 -13.19 -5.59
N ALA A 301 22.65 -13.39 -6.92
CA ALA A 301 23.54 -12.67 -7.83
C ALA A 301 22.80 -11.70 -8.74
N VAL A 302 21.78 -12.17 -9.47
CA VAL A 302 21.10 -11.36 -10.49
C VAL A 302 20.29 -10.22 -9.88
N ILE A 303 19.39 -10.50 -8.92
CA ILE A 303 18.54 -9.47 -8.33
C ILE A 303 19.37 -8.30 -7.75
N PRO A 304 20.41 -8.53 -6.91
CA PRO A 304 21.26 -7.44 -6.42
C PRO A 304 22.00 -6.69 -7.54
N THR A 305 22.51 -7.41 -8.54
CA THR A 305 23.25 -6.82 -9.67
C THR A 305 22.35 -5.92 -10.51
N VAL A 306 21.14 -6.39 -10.84
CA VAL A 306 20.17 -5.60 -11.61
C VAL A 306 19.67 -4.40 -10.82
N ALA A 307 19.42 -4.54 -9.52
CA ALA A 307 19.05 -3.42 -8.66
C ALA A 307 20.16 -2.35 -8.62
N TRP A 308 21.43 -2.78 -8.54
CA TRP A 308 22.58 -1.88 -8.62
C TRP A 308 22.72 -1.21 -10.00
N MET A 309 22.55 -1.97 -11.10
CA MET A 309 22.57 -1.43 -12.46
C MET A 309 21.48 -0.37 -12.67
N SER A 310 20.28 -0.64 -12.15
CA SER A 310 19.13 0.27 -12.21
C SER A 310 19.43 1.61 -11.56
N LYS A 311 20.09 1.61 -10.40
CA LYS A 311 20.45 2.84 -9.67
C LYS A 311 21.55 3.65 -10.36
N ARG A 312 22.41 3.02 -11.17
CA ARG A 312 23.53 3.70 -11.84
C ARG A 312 23.20 4.20 -13.24
N THR A 313 22.36 3.47 -13.98
CA THR A 313 22.15 3.71 -15.42
C THR A 313 20.71 4.04 -15.79
N GLY A 314 19.81 4.04 -14.80
CA GLY A 314 18.37 4.15 -14.98
C GLY A 314 17.70 2.84 -15.36
N LYS A 315 16.39 2.74 -15.08
CA LYS A 315 15.60 1.50 -15.20
C LYS A 315 15.56 0.95 -16.63
N LYS A 316 15.33 1.81 -17.64
CA LYS A 316 15.29 1.42 -19.05
C LYS A 316 16.61 0.81 -19.52
N THR A 317 17.73 1.47 -19.24
CA THR A 317 19.06 1.00 -19.65
C THR A 317 19.40 -0.30 -18.92
N ALA A 318 19.12 -0.38 -17.62
CA ALA A 318 19.31 -1.61 -16.86
C ALA A 318 18.47 -2.78 -17.41
N PHE A 319 17.23 -2.51 -17.86
CA PHE A 319 16.39 -3.51 -18.52
C PHE A 319 17.03 -4.00 -19.82
N MET A 320 17.42 -3.09 -20.71
CA MET A 320 18.04 -3.43 -22.00
C MET A 320 19.35 -4.21 -21.81
N LEU A 321 20.19 -3.82 -20.86
CA LEU A 321 21.44 -4.51 -20.54
C LEU A 321 21.17 -5.90 -19.96
N SER A 322 20.25 -6.01 -18.99
CA SER A 322 19.88 -7.30 -18.38
C SER A 322 19.36 -8.28 -19.43
N GLN A 323 18.51 -7.81 -20.34
CA GLN A 323 17.98 -8.64 -21.41
C GLN A 323 19.03 -8.95 -22.50
N GLY A 324 19.98 -8.04 -22.75
CA GLY A 324 21.14 -8.34 -23.59
C GLY A 324 22.04 -9.44 -22.99
N ILE A 325 22.26 -9.42 -21.67
CA ILE A 325 23.00 -10.45 -20.94
C ILE A 325 22.27 -11.80 -20.99
N SER A 326 20.94 -11.80 -20.91
CA SER A 326 20.16 -13.03 -20.99
C SER A 326 20.25 -13.70 -22.36
N ILE A 327 20.30 -12.92 -23.46
CA ILE A 327 20.55 -13.43 -24.82
C ILE A 327 21.88 -14.18 -24.89
N LEU A 328 22.95 -13.62 -24.31
CA LEU A 328 24.23 -14.32 -24.19
C LEU A 328 24.06 -15.63 -23.41
N GLY A 329 23.30 -15.63 -22.32
CA GLY A 329 22.98 -16.85 -21.56
C GLY A 329 22.28 -17.93 -22.38
N TYR A 330 21.27 -17.57 -23.17
CA TYR A 330 20.56 -18.52 -24.04
C TYR A 330 21.47 -19.08 -25.14
N LEU A 331 22.36 -18.26 -25.71
CA LEU A 331 23.37 -18.70 -26.68
C LEU A 331 24.41 -19.63 -26.04
N LEU A 332 24.91 -19.26 -24.86
CA LEU A 332 25.85 -20.09 -24.10
C LEU A 332 25.22 -21.43 -23.72
N LEU A 333 23.94 -21.49 -23.37
CA LEU A 333 23.27 -22.77 -23.11
C LEU A 333 23.28 -23.68 -24.34
N TYR A 334 23.02 -23.14 -25.53
CA TYR A 334 23.07 -23.91 -26.76
C TYR A 334 24.46 -24.52 -26.99
N LEU A 335 25.52 -23.73 -26.75
CA LEU A 335 26.92 -24.10 -26.98
C LEU A 335 27.50 -25.01 -25.89
N LEU A 336 27.16 -24.78 -24.62
CA LEU A 336 27.77 -25.42 -23.45
C LEU A 336 27.05 -26.69 -22.98
N MET A 337 25.91 -27.03 -23.58
CA MET A 337 25.31 -28.36 -23.46
C MET A 337 26.08 -29.37 -24.32
N VAL A 338 27.28 -29.74 -23.86
CA VAL A 338 28.18 -30.67 -24.56
C VAL A 338 28.04 -32.08 -23.95
N PRO A 339 27.70 -33.10 -24.75
CA PRO A 339 27.65 -34.49 -24.28
C PRO A 339 28.98 -34.92 -23.63
N GLY A 340 28.90 -35.65 -22.52
CA GLY A 340 30.07 -36.08 -21.74
C GLY A 340 30.69 -35.00 -20.83
N LYS A 341 30.31 -33.72 -20.94
CA LYS A 341 30.76 -32.62 -20.05
C LYS A 341 29.56 -31.84 -19.49
N PRO A 342 28.65 -32.50 -18.75
CA PRO A 342 27.39 -31.89 -18.31
C PRO A 342 27.57 -30.65 -17.40
N TRP A 343 28.67 -30.53 -16.67
CA TRP A 343 28.95 -29.35 -15.83
C TRP A 343 29.08 -28.04 -16.62
N MET A 344 29.37 -28.08 -17.93
CA MET A 344 29.63 -26.88 -18.73
C MET A 344 28.41 -25.96 -18.84
N PHE A 345 27.18 -26.50 -18.91
CA PHE A 345 25.98 -25.66 -19.03
C PHE A 345 25.78 -24.77 -17.79
N MET A 346 26.33 -25.16 -16.63
CA MET A 346 26.22 -24.39 -15.39
C MET A 346 26.90 -23.02 -15.51
N LEU A 347 27.92 -22.89 -16.36
CA LEU A 347 28.59 -21.62 -16.64
C LEU A 347 27.69 -20.63 -17.37
N ALA A 348 26.63 -21.11 -18.05
CA ALA A 348 25.65 -20.26 -18.71
C ALA A 348 24.58 -19.73 -17.74
N LEU A 349 24.34 -20.41 -16.60
CA LEU A 349 23.28 -20.06 -15.66
C LEU A 349 23.39 -18.62 -15.09
N PRO A 350 24.57 -18.12 -14.72
CA PRO A 350 24.76 -16.71 -14.34
C PRO A 350 24.22 -15.70 -15.34
N PHE A 351 24.29 -16.00 -16.64
CA PHE A 351 23.83 -15.11 -17.71
C PHE A 351 22.36 -15.38 -18.04
N PHE A 352 21.96 -16.64 -18.12
CA PHE A 352 20.58 -17.08 -18.38
C PHE A 352 19.60 -16.50 -17.35
N SER A 353 19.98 -16.50 -16.07
CA SER A 353 19.15 -16.01 -14.97
C SER A 353 18.83 -14.51 -15.05
N PHE A 354 19.58 -13.71 -15.82
CA PHE A 354 19.25 -12.29 -16.06
C PHE A 354 17.93 -12.09 -16.81
N GLY A 355 17.44 -13.08 -17.56
CA GLY A 355 16.18 -12.96 -18.30
C GLY A 355 15.01 -12.72 -17.36
N ILE A 356 14.67 -13.74 -16.55
CA ILE A 356 13.58 -13.70 -15.58
C ILE A 356 13.92 -12.82 -14.37
N GLY A 357 15.13 -12.95 -13.82
CA GLY A 357 15.56 -12.18 -12.66
C GLY A 357 15.53 -10.68 -12.92
N GLY A 358 16.07 -10.25 -14.07
CA GLY A 358 16.07 -8.84 -14.45
C GLY A 358 14.68 -8.31 -14.81
N LEU A 359 13.87 -9.12 -15.50
CA LEU A 359 12.49 -8.77 -15.83
C LEU A 359 11.70 -8.42 -14.57
N PHE A 360 11.56 -9.34 -13.61
CA PHE A 360 10.72 -9.08 -12.45
C PHE A 360 11.32 -8.11 -11.43
N THR A 361 12.65 -7.94 -11.41
CA THR A 361 13.31 -6.92 -10.57
C THR A 361 12.96 -5.51 -11.02
N LEU A 362 12.98 -5.25 -12.33
CA LEU A 362 12.77 -3.91 -12.87
C LEU A 362 11.29 -3.60 -13.12
N MET A 363 10.53 -4.60 -13.60
CA MET A 363 9.21 -4.37 -14.13
C MET A 363 8.19 -3.92 -13.07
N MET A 364 8.34 -4.41 -11.83
CA MET A 364 7.52 -3.95 -10.70
C MET A 364 7.72 -2.46 -10.42
N SER A 365 8.97 -1.98 -10.49
CA SER A 365 9.29 -0.57 -10.28
C SER A 365 8.87 0.30 -11.46
N MET A 366 9.03 -0.18 -12.70
CA MET A 366 8.60 0.55 -13.90
C MET A 366 7.08 0.66 -13.98
N THR A 367 6.34 -0.35 -13.53
CA THR A 367 4.87 -0.30 -13.48
C THR A 367 4.38 0.79 -12.51
N ALA A 368 5.06 0.97 -11.37
CA ALA A 368 4.76 2.05 -10.43
C ALA A 368 4.98 3.44 -11.08
N ASP A 369 6.09 3.65 -11.79
CA ASP A 369 6.33 4.92 -12.50
C ASP A 369 5.23 5.23 -13.52
N VAL A 370 4.72 4.19 -14.18
CA VAL A 370 3.62 4.31 -15.15
C VAL A 370 2.29 4.64 -14.47
N CYS A 371 2.04 4.09 -13.28
CA CYS A 371 0.88 4.48 -12.47
C CYS A 371 0.95 5.95 -12.06
N ASP A 372 2.13 6.45 -11.67
CA ASP A 372 2.35 7.87 -11.38
C ASP A 372 2.09 8.73 -12.64
N LEU A 373 2.56 8.29 -13.81
CA LEU A 373 2.27 8.98 -15.07
C LEU A 373 0.77 9.01 -15.40
N ASP A 374 0.06 7.90 -15.17
CA ASP A 374 -1.38 7.82 -15.38
C ASP A 374 -2.17 8.68 -14.37
N GLU A 375 -1.75 8.72 -13.11
CA GLU A 375 -2.29 9.62 -12.08
C GLU A 375 -2.09 11.08 -12.53
N LEU A 376 -0.93 11.41 -13.09
CA LEU A 376 -0.66 12.75 -13.60
C LEU A 376 -1.53 13.09 -14.84
N ALA A 377 -1.77 12.13 -15.72
CA ALA A 377 -2.58 12.36 -16.92
C ALA A 377 -4.09 12.45 -16.61
N THR A 378 -4.58 11.64 -15.67
CA THR A 378 -6.02 11.42 -15.47
C THR A 378 -6.57 11.90 -14.13
N GLY A 379 -5.68 12.19 -13.16
CA GLY A 379 -6.05 12.56 -11.79
C GLY A 379 -6.63 11.42 -10.95
N LYS A 380 -6.66 10.19 -11.47
CA LYS A 380 -7.22 9.01 -10.78
C LYS A 380 -6.10 8.09 -10.34
N ARG A 381 -6.12 7.65 -9.08
CA ARG A 381 -5.26 6.56 -8.58
C ARG A 381 -5.85 5.21 -8.95
N ARG A 382 -5.20 4.51 -9.90
CA ARG A 382 -5.68 3.23 -10.47
C ARG A 382 -4.63 2.12 -10.42
N GLU A 383 -3.69 2.19 -9.50
CA GLU A 383 -2.60 1.22 -9.32
C GLU A 383 -3.08 -0.24 -9.28
N GLY A 384 -4.19 -0.49 -8.57
CA GLY A 384 -4.78 -1.83 -8.48
C GLY A 384 -5.24 -2.40 -9.82
N ILE A 385 -5.79 -1.55 -10.71
CA ILE A 385 -6.22 -1.96 -12.05
C ILE A 385 -5.01 -2.29 -12.92
N PHE A 386 -3.97 -1.44 -12.89
CA PHE A 386 -2.72 -1.67 -13.63
C PHE A 386 -2.03 -2.96 -13.18
N GLY A 387 -1.95 -3.20 -11.87
CA GLY A 387 -1.40 -4.43 -11.31
C GLY A 387 -2.20 -5.68 -11.69
N ALA A 388 -3.53 -5.62 -11.62
CA ALA A 388 -4.41 -6.71 -12.02
C ALA A 388 -4.25 -7.07 -13.50
N ILE A 389 -4.22 -6.08 -14.40
CA ILE A 389 -4.01 -6.27 -15.84
C ILE A 389 -2.65 -6.92 -16.11
N TYR A 390 -1.61 -6.40 -15.48
CA TYR A 390 -0.24 -6.88 -15.64
C TYR A 390 -0.14 -8.39 -15.32
N TRP A 391 -0.64 -8.80 -14.14
CA TRP A 391 -0.59 -10.20 -13.72
C TRP A 391 -1.54 -11.10 -14.52
N TRP A 392 -2.68 -10.56 -14.95
CA TRP A 392 -3.60 -11.29 -15.81
C TRP A 392 -2.94 -11.64 -17.16
N MET A 393 -2.19 -10.72 -17.77
CA MET A 393 -1.43 -11.00 -19.00
C MET A 393 -0.34 -12.04 -18.81
N VAL A 394 0.35 -12.02 -17.67
CA VAL A 394 1.35 -13.02 -17.30
C VAL A 394 0.70 -14.41 -17.24
N LYS A 395 -0.45 -14.53 -16.56
CA LYS A 395 -1.17 -15.81 -16.42
C LYS A 395 -1.75 -16.30 -17.74
N LEU A 396 -2.40 -15.43 -18.51
CA LEU A 396 -2.95 -15.78 -19.82
C LEU A 396 -1.83 -16.26 -20.77
N GLY A 397 -0.71 -15.55 -20.76
CA GLY A 397 0.45 -15.94 -21.55
C GLY A 397 1.00 -17.31 -21.15
N PHE A 398 0.92 -17.68 -19.88
CA PHE A 398 1.37 -18.99 -19.40
C PHE A 398 0.52 -20.13 -19.99
N ALA A 399 -0.79 -19.90 -20.18
CA ALA A 399 -1.66 -20.84 -20.89
C ALA A 399 -1.20 -21.02 -22.35
N VAL A 400 -0.94 -19.90 -23.04
CA VAL A 400 -0.44 -19.89 -24.43
C VAL A 400 0.93 -20.56 -24.52
N ALA A 401 1.81 -20.33 -23.55
CA ALA A 401 3.15 -20.90 -23.49
C ALA A 401 3.10 -22.43 -23.47
N GLY A 402 2.24 -23.04 -22.65
CA GLY A 402 2.12 -24.49 -22.60
C GLY A 402 1.52 -25.10 -23.87
N LEU A 403 0.58 -24.41 -24.53
CA LEU A 403 0.09 -24.82 -25.85
C LEU A 403 1.22 -24.80 -26.89
N LEU A 404 2.02 -23.72 -26.90
CA LEU A 404 3.20 -23.60 -27.75
C LEU A 404 4.24 -24.67 -27.44
N SER A 405 4.45 -25.04 -26.17
CA SER A 405 5.35 -26.14 -25.79
C SER A 405 4.94 -27.45 -26.48
N GLY A 406 3.65 -27.83 -26.36
CA GLY A 406 3.12 -29.04 -26.98
C GLY A 406 3.19 -28.99 -28.51
N ALA A 407 2.88 -27.84 -29.11
CA ALA A 407 2.97 -27.64 -30.56
C ALA A 407 4.42 -27.74 -31.08
N ILE A 408 5.40 -27.17 -30.37
CA ILE A 408 6.81 -27.28 -30.71
C ILE A 408 7.25 -28.74 -30.66
N MET A 409 6.91 -29.47 -29.60
CA MET A 409 7.27 -30.89 -29.47
C MET A 409 6.67 -31.74 -30.60
N ALA A 410 5.41 -31.49 -30.96
CA ALA A 410 4.76 -32.13 -32.10
C ALA A 410 5.46 -31.78 -33.42
N PHE A 411 5.81 -30.50 -33.63
CA PHE A 411 6.48 -30.03 -34.85
C PHE A 411 7.87 -30.63 -35.04
N VAL A 412 8.68 -30.71 -33.99
CA VAL A 412 10.02 -31.33 -34.06
C VAL A 412 9.97 -32.86 -34.01
N ALA A 413 8.77 -33.45 -33.97
CA ALA A 413 8.53 -34.88 -33.82
C ALA A 413 9.23 -35.51 -32.58
N PHE A 414 9.44 -34.73 -31.52
CA PHE A 414 10.02 -35.24 -30.29
C PHE A 414 9.02 -36.11 -29.56
N THR A 415 9.43 -37.33 -29.22
CA THR A 415 8.56 -38.35 -28.60
C THR A 415 9.12 -38.70 -27.23
N PRO A 416 8.67 -38.05 -26.15
CA PRO A 416 9.24 -38.31 -24.82
C PRO A 416 8.96 -39.76 -24.39
N GLY A 417 9.89 -40.34 -23.64
CA GLY A 417 9.86 -41.75 -23.25
C GLY A 417 10.32 -42.73 -24.34
N ALA A 418 10.48 -42.30 -25.60
CA ALA A 418 10.98 -43.18 -26.66
C ALA A 418 12.44 -43.61 -26.41
N ALA A 419 12.75 -44.87 -26.71
CA ALA A 419 14.10 -45.42 -26.58
C ALA A 419 15.10 -44.76 -27.55
N ALA A 420 14.62 -44.35 -28.73
CA ALA A 420 15.37 -43.56 -29.69
C ALA A 420 14.47 -42.43 -30.21
N GLN A 421 15.04 -41.24 -30.34
CA GLN A 421 14.34 -40.09 -30.90
C GLN A 421 14.48 -40.08 -32.43
N PRO A 422 13.47 -39.57 -33.17
CA PRO A 422 13.63 -39.32 -34.60
C PRO A 422 14.84 -38.42 -34.90
N GLU A 423 15.46 -38.63 -36.06
CA GLU A 423 16.64 -37.87 -36.47
C GLU A 423 16.34 -36.36 -36.47
N GLY A 424 17.22 -35.57 -35.86
CA GLY A 424 17.05 -34.12 -35.75
C GLY A 424 16.04 -33.64 -34.70
N ALA A 425 15.23 -34.50 -34.08
CA ALA A 425 14.20 -34.08 -33.12
C ALA A 425 14.80 -33.39 -31.87
N VAL A 426 15.84 -33.99 -31.28
CA VAL A 426 16.56 -33.42 -30.13
C VAL A 426 17.28 -32.13 -30.52
N HIS A 427 17.83 -32.06 -31.73
CA HIS A 427 18.47 -30.84 -32.24
C HIS A 427 17.46 -29.70 -32.45
N GLY A 428 16.31 -30.01 -33.05
CA GLY A 428 15.19 -29.06 -33.19
C GLY A 428 14.72 -28.56 -31.83
N LEU A 429 14.55 -29.46 -30.86
CA LEU A 429 14.15 -29.07 -29.50
C LEU A 429 15.17 -28.11 -28.85
N ARG A 430 16.47 -28.34 -29.04
CA ARG A 430 17.54 -27.43 -28.57
C ARG A 430 17.52 -26.07 -29.28
N LEU A 431 17.26 -26.05 -30.60
CA LEU A 431 17.13 -24.82 -31.36
C LEU A 431 15.96 -23.98 -30.85
N PHE A 432 14.79 -24.57 -30.60
CA PHE A 432 13.66 -23.86 -30.01
C PHE A 432 13.93 -23.44 -28.56
N TYR A 433 14.61 -24.27 -27.77
CA TYR A 433 14.94 -23.99 -26.37
C TYR A 433 15.75 -22.70 -26.18
N SER A 434 16.76 -22.47 -27.03
CA SER A 434 17.51 -21.21 -27.00
C SER A 434 16.88 -20.13 -27.90
N GLY A 435 16.36 -20.51 -29.06
CA GLY A 435 15.85 -19.58 -30.07
C GLY A 435 14.59 -18.84 -29.66
N VAL A 436 13.62 -19.52 -29.04
CA VAL A 436 12.34 -18.88 -28.64
C VAL A 436 12.57 -17.78 -27.59
N PRO A 437 13.32 -18.00 -26.49
CA PRO A 437 13.69 -16.92 -25.57
C PRO A 437 14.50 -15.81 -26.22
N ILE A 438 15.43 -16.11 -27.13
CA ILE A 438 16.21 -15.08 -27.84
C ILE A 438 15.29 -14.19 -28.68
N VAL A 439 14.41 -14.78 -29.49
CA VAL A 439 13.47 -14.02 -30.33
C VAL A 439 12.49 -13.24 -29.47
N GLY A 440 11.92 -13.85 -28.43
CA GLY A 440 11.02 -13.17 -27.49
C GLY A 440 11.69 -11.98 -26.81
N THR A 441 12.92 -12.15 -26.35
CA THR A 441 13.71 -11.08 -25.71
C THR A 441 14.09 -9.98 -26.70
N LEU A 442 14.51 -10.31 -27.93
CA LEU A 442 14.81 -9.33 -28.98
C LEU A 442 13.59 -8.50 -29.35
N LEU A 443 12.42 -9.14 -29.50
CA LEU A 443 11.16 -8.45 -29.76
C LEU A 443 10.77 -7.54 -28.59
N ALA A 444 10.92 -8.01 -27.34
CA ALA A 444 10.66 -7.20 -26.16
C ALA A 444 11.60 -5.99 -26.07
N MET A 445 12.90 -6.17 -26.36
CA MET A 445 13.87 -5.08 -26.45
C MET A 445 13.51 -4.09 -27.56
N TRP A 446 13.00 -4.58 -28.70
CA TRP A 446 12.53 -3.74 -29.79
C TRP A 446 11.30 -2.90 -29.40
N PHE A 447 10.32 -3.47 -28.68
CA PHE A 447 9.18 -2.73 -28.14
C PHE A 447 9.58 -1.70 -27.06
N MET A 448 10.66 -1.97 -26.33
CA MET A 448 11.15 -1.10 -25.25
C MET A 448 12.17 -0.04 -25.71
N ARG A 449 12.64 -0.08 -26.96
CA ARG A 449 13.71 0.80 -27.48
C ARG A 449 13.40 2.30 -27.33
N ASP A 450 12.15 2.66 -27.55
CA ASP A 450 11.59 4.00 -27.50
C ASP A 450 10.68 4.16 -26.26
N TYR A 451 10.92 3.38 -25.20
CA TYR A 451 10.32 3.64 -23.90
C TYR A 451 10.80 5.02 -23.40
N ASP A 452 9.85 5.90 -23.14
CA ASP A 452 10.03 7.35 -22.94
C ASP A 452 9.98 7.78 -21.47
N LEU A 453 9.59 6.87 -20.58
CA LEU A 453 9.59 7.10 -19.13
C LEU A 453 10.97 6.75 -18.55
N ASP A 454 11.97 7.59 -18.83
CA ASP A 454 13.29 7.46 -18.23
C ASP A 454 13.31 7.95 -16.77
N GLU A 455 14.44 7.77 -16.08
CA GLU A 455 14.57 8.14 -14.66
C GLU A 455 14.34 9.64 -14.44
N LYS A 456 14.76 10.50 -15.38
CA LYS A 456 14.52 11.95 -15.30
C LYS A 456 13.04 12.25 -15.42
N ARG A 457 12.36 11.63 -16.38
CA ARG A 457 10.92 11.81 -16.58
C ARG A 457 10.12 11.26 -15.42
N ALA A 458 10.51 10.13 -14.84
CA ALA A 458 9.88 9.60 -13.63
C ALA A 458 10.05 10.56 -12.44
N ILE A 459 11.25 11.13 -12.25
CA ILE A 459 11.50 12.16 -11.23
C ILE A 459 10.68 13.42 -11.51
N GLU A 460 10.57 13.88 -12.75
CA GLU A 460 9.74 15.02 -13.14
C GLU A 460 8.26 14.76 -12.88
N VAL A 461 7.74 13.59 -13.26
CA VAL A 461 6.36 13.18 -13.03
C VAL A 461 6.08 13.10 -11.53
N HIS A 462 6.99 12.50 -10.76
CA HIS A 462 6.86 12.42 -9.32
C HIS A 462 6.94 13.82 -8.68
N ALA A 463 7.87 14.68 -9.11
CA ALA A 463 7.96 16.06 -8.63
C ALA A 463 6.74 16.89 -9.03
N GLU A 464 6.17 16.69 -10.21
CA GLU A 464 4.94 17.34 -10.66
C GLU A 464 3.71 16.80 -9.93
N LEU A 465 3.67 15.50 -9.62
CA LEU A 465 2.68 14.91 -8.74
C LEU A 465 2.82 15.42 -7.32
N GLU A 466 4.03 15.54 -6.78
CA GLU A 466 4.28 16.16 -5.49
C GLU A 466 4.06 17.68 -5.52
N ARG A 467 4.15 18.33 -6.69
CA ARG A 467 3.71 19.72 -6.89
C ARG A 467 2.21 19.81 -7.07
N ARG A 468 1.53 18.79 -7.60
CA ARG A 468 0.08 18.72 -7.71
C ARG A 468 -0.53 18.35 -6.38
N LYS A 469 -0.06 17.31 -5.72
CA LYS A 469 -0.25 17.03 -4.30
C LYS A 469 0.30 18.13 -3.43
N GLY A 470 1.25 18.93 -3.88
CA GLY A 470 1.76 20.11 -3.16
C GLY A 470 0.94 21.35 -3.45
N LYS A 471 0.20 21.42 -4.56
CA LYS A 471 -0.87 22.39 -4.88
C LYS A 471 -2.21 21.95 -4.33
N VAL A 472 -2.40 20.65 -4.17
CA VAL A 472 -3.52 19.96 -3.57
C VAL A 472 -3.26 19.78 -2.09
N ALA A 473 -2.03 19.83 -1.55
CA ALA A 473 -1.69 19.91 -0.11
C ALA A 473 -1.42 21.35 0.31
N ALA A 474 -0.89 22.21 -0.56
CA ALA A 474 -1.27 23.64 -0.54
C ALA A 474 -2.77 23.86 -0.84
N GLY A 475 -3.54 22.77 -1.04
CA GLY A 475 -5.00 22.73 -1.05
C GLY A 475 -5.63 21.70 -0.08
N SER A 476 -4.85 21.00 0.78
CA SER A 476 -5.30 19.82 1.57
C SER A 476 -4.47 19.51 2.82
N SER A 477 -3.44 20.30 3.11
CA SER A 477 -2.96 20.54 4.47
C SER A 477 -3.37 21.97 4.78
N SER A 478 -4.58 22.13 5.30
CA SER A 478 -5.16 23.40 5.81
C SER A 478 -5.05 24.67 4.95
N GLN A 479 -4.60 24.62 3.69
CA GLN A 479 -4.59 25.73 2.75
C GLN A 479 -5.77 25.67 1.79
N GLY A 480 -6.38 26.84 1.59
CA GLY A 480 -7.60 27.13 0.85
C GLY A 480 -7.98 26.14 -0.24
N SER A 481 -9.22 25.65 -0.14
CA SER A 481 -9.90 25.09 -1.28
C SER A 481 -9.85 26.10 -2.42
N SER A 482 -9.53 25.63 -3.63
CA SER A 482 -9.57 26.44 -4.85
C SER A 482 -10.99 26.97 -5.16
N GLY A 483 -12.00 26.57 -4.37
CA GLY A 483 -13.34 27.15 -4.33
C GLY A 483 -13.64 28.07 -3.12
N ALA A 484 -12.85 28.05 -2.04
CA ALA A 484 -13.09 28.86 -0.83
C ALA A 484 -13.06 30.34 -1.18
N ARG A 485 -12.03 30.85 -1.87
CA ARG A 485 -11.99 32.28 -2.20
C ARG A 485 -13.19 32.77 -3.02
N ALA A 486 -13.76 31.94 -3.89
CA ALA A 486 -14.98 32.30 -4.63
C ALA A 486 -16.22 32.30 -3.71
N TRP A 487 -16.40 31.23 -2.92
CA TRP A 487 -17.46 31.11 -1.91
C TRP A 487 -17.39 32.23 -0.82
N LEU A 488 -16.17 32.59 -0.42
CA LEU A 488 -15.85 33.62 0.56
C LEU A 488 -16.06 35.02 -0.01
N ALA A 489 -15.73 35.24 -1.28
CA ALA A 489 -16.05 36.48 -1.97
C ALA A 489 -17.57 36.69 -2.07
N GLU A 490 -18.31 35.64 -2.44
CA GLU A 490 -19.78 35.66 -2.54
C GLU A 490 -20.48 35.89 -1.19
N ARG A 491 -19.87 35.47 -0.07
CA ARG A 491 -20.38 35.68 1.30
C ARG A 491 -19.71 36.83 2.07
N GLY A 492 -19.00 37.72 1.36
CA GLY A 492 -18.51 38.99 1.91
C GLY A 492 -17.36 38.86 2.90
N LEU A 493 -16.39 37.97 2.63
CA LEU A 493 -15.10 37.90 3.31
C LEU A 493 -14.00 38.71 2.60
N LEU A 494 -14.25 39.19 1.37
CA LEU A 494 -13.42 40.24 0.79
C LEU A 494 -13.67 41.53 1.57
N LEU A 495 -12.59 42.15 2.05
CA LEU A 495 -12.61 43.38 2.84
C LEU A 495 -12.09 44.58 2.03
N PRO A 496 -12.73 44.96 0.89
CA PRO A 496 -12.29 46.12 0.13
C PRO A 496 -12.48 47.38 0.97
N GLY A 497 -11.38 48.08 1.27
CA GLY A 497 -11.41 49.31 2.06
C GLY A 497 -11.46 49.12 3.58
N ALA A 498 -11.21 47.91 4.11
CA ALA A 498 -11.05 47.75 5.56
C ALA A 498 -9.81 48.46 6.10
N GLU A 499 -9.94 48.98 7.31
CA GLU A 499 -8.86 49.65 8.01
C GLU A 499 -7.71 48.67 8.30
N ARG A 500 -6.51 49.03 7.84
CA ARG A 500 -5.28 48.27 8.05
C ARG A 500 -4.81 48.42 9.50
N SER A 501 -4.01 47.46 9.97
CA SER A 501 -3.49 47.41 11.33
C SER A 501 -2.76 48.71 11.71
N ALA A 502 -3.03 49.22 12.91
CA ALA A 502 -2.32 50.37 13.48
C ALA A 502 -0.82 50.08 13.79
N LEU A 503 -0.40 48.82 13.61
CA LEU A 503 1.00 48.41 13.68
C LEU A 503 1.73 48.66 12.36
N GLU A 504 1.04 48.79 11.23
CA GLU A 504 1.67 48.93 9.92
C GLU A 504 2.67 50.09 9.89
N GLY A 505 3.86 49.85 9.34
CA GLY A 505 4.95 50.83 9.29
C GLY A 505 5.72 51.05 10.59
N ARG A 506 5.29 50.49 11.73
CA ARG A 506 6.07 50.56 12.99
C ARG A 506 7.35 49.74 12.92
N PRO A 507 8.45 50.20 13.53
CA PRO A 507 9.72 49.49 13.51
C PRO A 507 9.68 48.22 14.38
N THR A 508 10.48 47.21 14.01
CA THR A 508 10.47 45.87 14.62
C THR A 508 10.71 45.88 16.14
N HIS A 509 11.53 46.79 16.66
CA HIS A 509 11.81 46.90 18.10
C HIS A 509 10.59 47.35 18.91
N GLU A 510 9.74 48.22 18.35
CA GLU A 510 8.46 48.60 18.97
C GLU A 510 7.47 47.43 18.94
N ILE A 511 7.44 46.67 17.84
CA ILE A 511 6.62 45.46 17.73
C ILE A 511 7.04 44.44 18.79
N ALA A 512 8.34 44.20 18.99
CA ALA A 512 8.84 43.30 20.03
C ALA A 512 8.46 43.77 21.44
N ALA A 513 8.58 45.07 21.74
CA ALA A 513 8.17 45.63 23.02
C ALA A 513 6.66 45.47 23.28
N LEU A 514 5.83 45.73 22.26
CA LEU A 514 4.38 45.53 22.33
C LEU A 514 4.03 44.05 22.49
N TYR A 515 4.66 43.15 21.75
CA TYR A 515 4.47 41.70 21.90
C TYR A 515 4.76 41.26 23.33
N LYS A 516 5.89 41.68 23.91
CA LYS A 516 6.27 41.36 25.29
C LYS A 516 5.22 41.85 26.30
N ALA A 517 4.71 43.07 26.12
CA ALA A 517 3.64 43.61 26.97
C ALA A 517 2.33 42.80 26.82
N GLN A 518 1.93 42.44 25.60
CA GLN A 518 0.72 41.66 25.35
C GLN A 518 0.83 40.24 25.90
N PHE A 519 1.97 39.58 25.70
CA PHE A 519 2.27 38.23 26.18
C PHE A 519 2.34 38.19 27.72
N GLY A 520 2.97 39.18 28.35
CA GLY A 520 3.05 39.30 29.81
C GLY A 520 1.71 39.55 30.50
N ALA A 521 0.73 40.13 29.81
CA ALA A 521 -0.62 40.32 30.32
C ALA A 521 -1.47 39.03 30.33
N GLY A 522 -0.94 37.93 29.80
CA GLY A 522 -1.57 36.61 29.80
C GLY A 522 -2.63 36.42 28.72
N LEU A 523 -2.78 35.17 28.28
CA LEU A 523 -3.73 34.74 27.25
C LEU A 523 -5.02 34.19 27.86
N TYR A 524 -6.10 34.25 27.08
CA TYR A 524 -7.34 33.54 27.45
C TYR A 524 -7.10 32.03 27.46
N GLY A 525 -6.62 31.46 26.34
CA GLY A 525 -6.32 30.05 26.20
C GLY A 525 -5.17 29.77 25.24
N LEU A 526 -4.54 28.61 25.41
CA LEU A 526 -3.48 28.10 24.53
C LEU A 526 -3.82 26.69 24.03
N CYS A 527 -3.58 26.46 22.74
CA CYS A 527 -3.55 25.12 22.17
C CYS A 527 -2.25 24.43 22.58
N PHE A 528 -2.37 23.37 23.38
CA PHE A 528 -1.23 22.71 24.00
C PHE A 528 -0.79 21.49 23.22
N SER A 529 0.51 21.43 22.92
CA SER A 529 1.16 20.25 22.36
C SER A 529 2.35 19.83 23.22
N ALA A 530 2.37 18.56 23.61
CA ALA A 530 3.45 17.98 24.40
C ALA A 530 4.48 17.21 23.55
N TYR A 531 4.33 17.21 22.22
CA TYR A 531 5.23 16.47 21.33
C TYR A 531 6.61 17.11 21.27
N GLY A 532 7.64 16.32 21.57
CA GLY A 532 9.04 16.68 21.47
C GLY A 532 9.66 16.29 20.13
N GLU A 533 10.96 16.59 19.98
CA GLU A 533 11.74 16.20 18.80
C GLU A 533 11.78 14.67 18.65
N GLY A 534 11.49 14.18 17.44
CA GLY A 534 11.42 12.74 17.13
C GLY A 534 10.06 12.09 17.41
N GLN A 535 9.11 12.78 18.05
CA GLN A 535 7.73 12.31 18.24
C GLN A 535 6.81 12.86 17.14
N ARG A 536 5.70 12.19 16.85
CA ARG A 536 4.67 12.61 15.87
C ARG A 536 3.27 12.57 16.50
N ALA A 537 2.29 13.21 15.87
CA ALA A 537 0.89 13.06 16.29
C ALA A 537 0.48 11.58 16.36
N GLY A 538 -0.09 11.17 17.49
CA GLY A 538 -0.42 9.78 17.80
C GLY A 538 0.65 9.00 18.57
N ASP A 539 1.86 9.55 18.75
CA ASP A 539 2.81 8.93 19.69
C ASP A 539 2.32 9.12 21.14
N PRO A 540 2.54 8.14 22.03
CA PRO A 540 2.11 8.25 23.41
C PRO A 540 2.90 9.33 24.15
N LEU A 541 2.16 10.22 24.84
CA LEU A 541 2.74 11.29 25.63
C LEU A 541 3.21 10.79 26.99
N GLN A 542 4.42 11.17 27.38
CA GLN A 542 4.95 10.88 28.71
C GLN A 542 4.46 11.92 29.71
N ALA A 543 3.86 11.48 30.82
CA ALA A 543 3.30 12.37 31.85
C ALA A 543 4.33 13.40 32.37
N ALA A 544 5.60 13.02 32.51
CA ALA A 544 6.67 13.94 32.92
C ALA A 544 6.94 15.06 31.90
N ALA A 545 6.87 14.75 30.60
CA ALA A 545 7.04 15.76 29.54
C ALA A 545 5.83 16.71 29.49
N VAL A 546 4.62 16.17 29.64
CA VAL A 546 3.38 16.96 29.76
C VAL A 546 3.46 17.90 30.97
N ALA A 547 3.84 17.40 32.14
CA ALA A 547 3.96 18.19 33.37
C ALA A 547 4.94 19.36 33.20
N ARG A 548 6.15 19.08 32.69
CA ARG A 548 7.18 20.10 32.43
C ARG A 548 6.66 21.22 31.54
N ARG A 549 5.98 20.87 30.43
CA ARG A 549 5.44 21.87 29.50
C ARG A 549 4.23 22.61 30.05
N ILE A 550 3.39 21.97 30.86
CA ILE A 550 2.30 22.66 31.58
C ILE A 550 2.87 23.67 32.57
N ASP A 551 3.94 23.34 33.30
CA ASP A 551 4.61 24.27 34.22
C ASP A 551 5.09 25.54 33.50
N LEU A 552 5.59 25.41 32.27
CA LEU A 552 6.04 26.53 31.46
C LEU A 552 4.88 27.43 31.00
N ILE A 553 3.74 26.87 30.60
CA ILE A 553 2.65 27.67 30.04
C ILE A 553 1.66 28.19 31.10
N ALA A 554 1.58 27.55 32.27
CA ALA A 554 0.59 27.87 33.31
C ALA A 554 0.60 29.35 33.76
N PRO A 555 1.74 30.04 33.90
CA PRO A 555 1.75 31.46 34.25
C PRO A 555 1.18 32.38 33.16
N HIS A 556 1.08 31.90 31.93
CA HIS A 556 0.78 32.71 30.74
C HIS A 556 -0.65 32.51 30.21
N THR A 557 -1.42 31.55 30.71
CA THR A 557 -2.77 31.26 30.21
C THR A 557 -3.74 30.93 31.32
N ARG A 558 -5.04 31.15 31.07
CA ARG A 558 -6.12 30.69 31.97
C ARG A 558 -6.74 29.36 31.53
N TRP A 559 -6.57 29.03 30.25
CA TRP A 559 -7.14 27.83 29.65
C TRP A 559 -6.10 27.04 28.85
N VAL A 560 -6.25 25.73 28.88
CA VAL A 560 -5.47 24.79 28.07
C VAL A 560 -6.41 23.97 27.22
N ARG A 561 -6.10 23.85 25.92
CA ARG A 561 -6.80 22.96 25.00
C ARG A 561 -5.92 21.77 24.63
N SER A 562 -6.47 20.56 24.75
CA SER A 562 -5.88 19.32 24.21
C SER A 562 -6.68 18.81 23.00
N PHE A 563 -6.02 18.04 22.14
CA PHE A 563 -6.58 17.58 20.85
C PHE A 563 -7.09 16.14 20.87
N ALA A 564 -6.64 15.35 21.84
CA ALA A 564 -7.05 13.97 22.08
C ALA A 564 -7.30 13.74 23.58
N CYS A 565 -7.90 12.59 23.89
CA CYS A 565 -8.20 12.12 25.24
C CYS A 565 -7.60 10.73 25.51
N THR A 566 -6.79 10.19 24.60
CA THR A 566 -6.10 8.90 24.76
C THR A 566 -4.60 9.04 24.53
N GLU A 567 -3.85 7.95 24.74
CA GLU A 567 -2.40 7.88 24.47
C GLU A 567 -1.58 8.91 25.26
N GLY A 568 -1.95 9.16 26.51
CA GLY A 568 -1.26 10.11 27.39
C GLY A 568 -1.81 11.53 27.33
N HIS A 569 -2.72 11.84 26.40
CA HIS A 569 -3.41 13.13 26.38
C HIS A 569 -4.42 13.29 27.53
N GLU A 570 -4.94 12.19 28.08
CA GLU A 570 -5.82 12.18 29.26
C GLU A 570 -5.18 12.80 30.51
N VAL A 571 -3.85 12.87 30.54
CA VAL A 571 -3.09 13.47 31.66
C VAL A 571 -3.08 15.01 31.56
N ILE A 572 -3.26 15.58 30.36
CA ILE A 572 -3.17 17.03 30.13
C ILE A 572 -4.23 17.79 30.93
N PRO A 573 -5.55 17.45 30.86
CA PRO A 573 -6.56 18.19 31.62
C PRO A 573 -6.33 18.09 33.13
N THR A 574 -5.92 16.91 33.60
CA THR A 574 -5.66 16.63 35.02
C THR A 574 -4.51 17.50 35.57
N LEU A 575 -3.39 17.55 34.87
CA LEU A 575 -2.24 18.36 35.27
C LEU A 575 -2.50 19.86 35.13
N ALA A 576 -3.25 20.28 34.10
CA ALA A 576 -3.63 21.68 33.93
C ALA A 576 -4.54 22.15 35.09
N ARG A 577 -5.53 21.33 35.47
CA ARG A 577 -6.39 21.56 36.64
C ARG A 577 -5.60 21.69 37.94
N ALA A 578 -4.58 20.84 38.15
CA ALA A 578 -3.71 20.92 39.32
C ALA A 578 -2.93 22.25 39.41
N LYS A 579 -2.78 22.98 38.30
CA LYS A 579 -2.20 24.33 38.23
C LYS A 579 -3.23 25.45 38.25
N GLY A 580 -4.50 25.13 38.52
CA GLY A 580 -5.61 26.09 38.55
C GLY A 580 -6.11 26.53 37.17
N LEU A 581 -5.71 25.82 36.11
CA LEU A 581 -6.15 26.13 34.74
C LEU A 581 -7.50 25.49 34.44
N LYS A 582 -8.26 26.13 33.56
CA LYS A 582 -9.46 25.55 32.94
C LYS A 582 -9.10 24.76 31.68
N THR A 583 -9.92 23.80 31.30
CA THR A 583 -9.57 22.80 30.30
C THR A 583 -10.63 22.64 29.22
N MET A 584 -10.17 22.65 27.97
CA MET A 584 -10.94 22.24 26.79
C MET A 584 -10.33 20.93 26.27
N ALA A 585 -10.99 19.81 26.50
CA ALA A 585 -10.48 18.50 26.10
C ALA A 585 -11.16 18.03 24.81
N GLY A 586 -10.36 17.73 23.79
CA GLY A 586 -10.84 17.20 22.51
C GLY A 586 -10.73 15.68 22.43
N ALA A 587 -11.77 15.02 21.93
CA ALA A 587 -11.70 13.68 21.38
C ALA A 587 -11.27 13.77 19.91
N TRP A 588 -10.17 13.10 19.55
CA TRP A 588 -9.71 13.09 18.16
C TRP A 588 -10.55 12.11 17.33
N ILE A 589 -11.46 12.66 16.52
CA ILE A 589 -12.37 11.88 15.67
C ILE A 589 -11.81 11.78 14.24
N SER A 590 -11.79 10.57 13.70
CA SER A 590 -11.28 10.22 12.37
C SER A 590 -12.10 9.12 11.68
N ALA A 591 -11.64 8.60 10.54
CA ALA A 591 -12.26 7.44 9.89
C ALA A 591 -12.14 6.13 10.72
N ASP A 592 -11.22 6.09 11.70
CA ASP A 592 -11.09 4.97 12.64
C ASP A 592 -12.13 5.03 13.75
N ARG A 593 -13.26 4.36 13.53
CA ARG A 593 -14.39 4.31 14.47
C ARG A 593 -14.03 3.66 15.81
N GLU A 594 -13.14 2.68 15.85
CA GLU A 594 -12.74 2.06 17.13
C GLU A 594 -11.91 3.03 17.97
N ARG A 595 -11.03 3.80 17.34
CA ARG A 595 -10.32 4.90 18.02
C ARG A 595 -11.30 5.97 18.48
N ASN A 596 -12.26 6.37 17.65
CA ASN A 596 -13.28 7.35 18.02
C ASN A 596 -14.03 6.92 19.27
N GLU A 597 -14.40 5.64 19.39
CA GLU A 597 -15.07 5.12 20.59
C GLU A 597 -14.20 5.28 21.85
N ARG A 598 -12.91 4.92 21.78
CA ARG A 598 -11.98 5.09 22.91
C ARG A 598 -11.83 6.56 23.29
N GLU A 599 -11.71 7.44 22.31
CA GLU A 599 -11.61 8.89 22.49
C GLU A 599 -12.87 9.47 23.15
N ILE A 600 -14.05 9.07 22.70
CA ILE A 600 -15.34 9.49 23.25
C ILE A 600 -15.53 9.00 24.68
N GLU A 601 -15.22 7.72 24.96
CA GLU A 601 -15.31 7.17 26.31
C GLU A 601 -14.33 7.84 27.28
N ALA A 602 -13.10 8.10 26.83
CA ALA A 602 -12.10 8.80 27.63
C ALA A 602 -12.52 10.26 27.91
N LEU A 603 -13.04 10.97 26.91
CA LEU A 603 -13.56 12.33 27.06
C LEU A 603 -14.70 12.38 28.08
N ILE A 604 -15.67 11.47 27.98
CA ILE A 604 -16.80 11.39 28.92
C ILE A 604 -16.30 11.10 30.34
N ARG A 605 -15.30 10.22 30.49
CA ARG A 605 -14.71 9.90 31.80
C ARG A 605 -14.03 11.12 32.42
N LEU A 606 -13.16 11.78 31.67
CA LEU A 606 -12.47 13.00 32.12
C LEU A 606 -13.46 14.10 32.52
N ALA A 607 -14.56 14.24 31.78
CA ALA A 607 -15.62 15.19 32.11
C ALA A 607 -16.35 14.83 33.41
N LYS A 608 -16.67 13.55 33.62
CA LYS A 608 -17.28 13.06 34.88
C LYS A 608 -16.35 13.20 36.08
N ASP A 609 -15.05 13.08 35.87
CA ASP A 609 -14.00 13.26 36.89
C ASP A 609 -13.74 14.75 37.21
N GLY A 610 -14.50 15.68 36.63
CA GLY A 610 -14.38 17.13 36.86
C GLY A 610 -13.17 17.77 36.19
N GLN A 611 -12.49 17.04 35.30
CA GLN A 611 -11.25 17.48 34.64
C GLN A 611 -11.49 18.28 33.36
N VAL A 612 -12.73 18.43 32.89
CA VAL A 612 -13.08 19.08 31.62
C VAL A 612 -14.13 20.17 31.84
N ASP A 613 -13.87 21.39 31.37
CA ASP A 613 -14.86 22.48 31.38
C ASP A 613 -15.60 22.61 30.03
N ILE A 614 -14.92 22.27 28.92
CA ILE A 614 -15.50 22.20 27.58
C ILE A 614 -15.07 20.89 26.93
N ALA A 615 -16.04 20.03 26.60
CA ALA A 615 -15.80 18.78 25.90
C ALA A 615 -15.94 18.98 24.39
N VAL A 616 -14.90 18.63 23.64
CA VAL A 616 -14.85 18.85 22.19
C VAL A 616 -14.88 17.53 21.46
N VAL A 617 -15.83 17.36 20.55
CA VAL A 617 -15.96 16.15 19.72
C VAL A 617 -15.46 16.44 18.32
N GLY A 618 -14.24 15.99 18.04
CA GLY A 618 -13.60 16.18 16.75
C GLY A 618 -12.89 17.53 16.59
N ASN A 619 -11.94 17.54 15.68
CA ASN A 619 -11.22 18.71 15.21
C ASN A 619 -11.20 18.62 13.69
N GLU A 620 -11.81 19.56 12.96
CA GLU A 620 -11.81 19.63 11.49
C GLU A 620 -12.28 18.36 10.78
N VAL A 621 -13.21 17.60 11.38
CA VAL A 621 -13.66 16.31 10.85
C VAL A 621 -14.37 16.49 9.50
N LEU A 622 -15.19 17.53 9.38
CA LEU A 622 -15.96 17.81 8.17
C LEU A 622 -15.08 18.49 7.11
N LEU A 623 -14.12 19.31 7.52
CA LEU A 623 -13.08 19.82 6.64
C LEU A 623 -12.25 18.70 6.02
N ARG A 624 -11.80 17.72 6.83
CA ARG A 624 -11.02 16.57 6.33
C ARG A 624 -11.85 15.57 5.52
N GLY A 625 -13.18 15.66 5.58
CA GLY A 625 -14.08 14.74 4.89
C GLY A 625 -13.99 13.29 5.40
N GLU A 626 -13.53 13.10 6.63
CA GLU A 626 -13.25 11.78 7.20
C GLU A 626 -14.51 11.02 7.63
N LEU A 627 -15.54 11.75 8.07
CA LEU A 627 -16.83 11.19 8.47
C LEU A 627 -18.00 12.00 7.89
N PRO A 628 -19.13 11.36 7.60
CA PRO A 628 -20.37 12.06 7.29
C PRO A 628 -20.85 12.92 8.46
N GLU A 629 -21.48 14.06 8.16
CA GLU A 629 -22.04 14.98 9.17
C GLU A 629 -22.94 14.27 10.19
N ALA A 630 -23.84 13.40 9.73
CA ALA A 630 -24.75 12.67 10.61
C ALA A 630 -24.03 11.82 11.66
N GLU A 631 -22.87 11.26 11.31
CA GLU A 631 -22.08 10.42 12.22
C GLU A 631 -21.38 11.28 13.28
N LEU A 632 -20.78 12.42 12.87
CA LEU A 632 -20.22 13.38 13.82
C LEU A 632 -21.27 13.92 14.79
N LEU A 633 -22.46 14.25 14.30
CA LEU A 633 -23.59 14.68 15.12
C LEU A 633 -24.02 13.61 16.13
N SER A 634 -23.93 12.33 15.76
CA SER A 634 -24.24 11.23 16.69
C SER A 634 -23.25 11.18 17.86
N TYR A 635 -21.96 11.41 17.61
CA TYR A 635 -20.94 11.50 18.65
C TYR A 635 -21.13 12.72 19.54
N VAL A 636 -21.39 13.90 18.95
CA VAL A 636 -21.68 15.14 19.69
C VAL A 636 -22.88 14.93 20.62
N SER A 637 -23.97 14.37 20.11
CA SER A 637 -25.17 14.09 20.92
C SER A 637 -24.88 13.11 22.05
N ARG A 638 -24.12 12.05 21.79
CA ARG A 638 -23.78 11.05 22.82
C ARG A 638 -22.94 11.66 23.94
N VAL A 639 -21.92 12.46 23.61
CA VAL A 639 -21.11 13.14 24.62
C VAL A 639 -21.97 14.11 25.42
N ARG A 640 -22.78 14.94 24.74
CA ARG A 640 -23.69 15.89 25.39
C ARG A 640 -24.64 15.22 26.39
N THR A 641 -25.20 14.06 26.06
CA THR A 641 -26.08 13.32 26.97
C THR A 641 -25.32 12.66 28.15
N ALA A 642 -24.03 12.37 27.99
CA ALA A 642 -23.26 11.60 28.96
C ALA A 642 -22.42 12.44 29.93
N VAL A 643 -22.09 13.69 29.58
CA VAL A 643 -21.29 14.60 30.44
C VAL A 643 -22.17 15.30 31.48
N PRO A 644 -21.61 15.76 32.61
CA PRO A 644 -22.36 16.53 33.62
C PRO A 644 -22.92 17.85 33.06
N GLU A 645 -24.04 18.35 33.60
CA GLU A 645 -24.74 19.57 33.14
C GLU A 645 -23.86 20.83 33.11
N GLY A 646 -22.80 20.90 33.91
CA GLY A 646 -21.85 22.01 33.93
C GLY A 646 -20.83 22.02 32.78
N VAL A 647 -20.73 20.95 31.99
CA VAL A 647 -19.74 20.80 30.91
C VAL A 647 -20.39 21.13 29.57
N ARG A 648 -19.90 22.20 28.91
CA ARG A 648 -20.39 22.57 27.57
C ARG A 648 -19.79 21.64 26.51
N VAL A 649 -20.60 21.19 25.56
CA VAL A 649 -20.15 20.33 24.46
C VAL A 649 -20.11 21.10 23.15
N GLY A 650 -19.00 20.96 22.41
CA GLY A 650 -18.82 21.58 21.11
C GLY A 650 -18.12 20.66 20.12
N CYS A 651 -18.02 21.11 18.88
CA CYS A 651 -17.19 20.52 17.85
C CYS A 651 -16.27 21.62 17.33
N VAL A 652 -15.03 21.27 17.00
CA VAL A 652 -14.10 22.19 16.33
C VAL A 652 -14.05 21.88 14.85
N ASP A 653 -14.24 22.88 14.03
CA ASP A 653 -14.09 22.77 12.57
C ASP A 653 -13.78 24.14 11.95
N ALA A 654 -13.51 24.19 10.65
CA ALA A 654 -13.33 25.46 9.95
C ALA A 654 -14.58 26.34 10.09
N TYR A 655 -14.38 27.65 10.28
CA TYR A 655 -15.46 28.60 10.54
C TYR A 655 -16.64 28.50 9.56
N TYR A 656 -16.38 28.23 8.28
CA TYR A 656 -17.44 28.12 7.26
C TYR A 656 -18.32 26.88 7.41
N GLN A 657 -17.86 25.80 8.04
CA GLN A 657 -18.68 24.61 8.28
C GLN A 657 -19.89 24.94 9.16
N PHE A 658 -19.73 25.86 10.14
CA PHE A 658 -20.84 26.33 10.98
C PHE A 658 -21.85 27.21 10.22
N LEU A 659 -21.45 27.79 9.09
CA LEU A 659 -22.32 28.58 8.22
C LEU A 659 -23.09 27.70 7.22
N GLU A 660 -22.45 26.63 6.75
CA GLU A 660 -23.02 25.71 5.76
C GLU A 660 -23.90 24.63 6.38
N ARG A 661 -23.68 24.32 7.67
CA ARG A 661 -24.31 23.18 8.35
C ARG A 661 -25.07 23.63 9.60
N PRO A 662 -26.32 24.11 9.46
CA PRO A 662 -27.13 24.52 10.60
C PRO A 662 -27.33 23.42 11.64
N ALA A 663 -27.32 22.14 11.24
CA ALA A 663 -27.47 21.01 12.16
C ALA A 663 -26.24 20.85 13.09
N LEU A 664 -25.02 21.11 12.60
CA LEU A 664 -23.81 21.19 13.42
C LEU A 664 -23.94 22.30 14.47
N THR A 665 -24.30 23.50 14.02
CA THR A 665 -24.52 24.66 14.89
C THR A 665 -25.61 24.36 15.93
N ALA A 666 -26.69 23.69 15.56
CA ALA A 666 -27.77 23.31 16.48
C ALA A 666 -27.33 22.29 17.55
N ALA A 667 -26.47 21.33 17.20
CA ALA A 667 -26.05 20.25 18.09
C ALA A 667 -25.07 20.69 19.19
N CYS A 668 -24.28 21.74 18.96
CA CYS A 668 -23.27 22.23 19.92
C CYS A 668 -23.84 23.25 20.92
N ASP A 669 -23.39 23.19 22.18
CA ASP A 669 -23.66 24.20 23.23
C ASP A 669 -22.72 25.42 23.09
N VAL A 670 -21.54 25.19 22.50
CA VAL A 670 -20.53 26.20 22.19
C VAL A 670 -19.95 25.92 20.80
N LEU A 671 -19.85 26.96 19.98
CA LEU A 671 -19.23 26.86 18.66
C LEU A 671 -17.75 27.20 18.77
N LEU A 672 -16.93 26.34 18.16
CA LEU A 672 -15.48 26.38 18.31
C LEU A 672 -14.80 26.48 16.93
N PRO A 673 -14.92 27.61 16.22
CA PRO A 673 -14.35 27.73 14.88
C PRO A 673 -12.82 27.85 14.90
N ASN A 674 -12.17 27.12 13.98
CA ASN A 674 -10.80 27.38 13.57
C ASN A 674 -10.79 28.52 12.55
N CYS A 675 -10.04 29.58 12.85
CA CYS A 675 -10.01 30.81 12.06
C CYS A 675 -8.56 31.19 11.77
N TYR A 676 -8.08 30.93 10.55
CA TYR A 676 -6.71 31.20 10.13
C TYR A 676 -6.65 32.18 8.94
N PRO A 677 -6.50 33.49 9.19
CA PRO A 677 -6.25 34.47 8.13
C PRO A 677 -5.03 34.13 7.26
N PHE A 678 -4.02 33.48 7.84
CA PHE A 678 -2.84 33.03 7.10
C PHE A 678 -3.20 32.07 5.96
N TRP A 679 -4.04 31.07 6.22
CA TRP A 679 -4.44 30.08 5.21
C TRP A 679 -5.42 30.63 4.16
N GLU A 680 -6.11 31.73 4.46
CA GLU A 680 -6.90 32.52 3.49
C GLU A 680 -6.04 33.43 2.59
N GLY A 681 -4.75 33.49 2.90
CA GLY A 681 -3.75 34.30 2.24
C GLY A 681 -3.92 35.80 2.46
N ALA A 682 -4.39 36.18 3.66
CA ALA A 682 -4.56 37.57 4.07
C ALA A 682 -3.21 38.27 4.23
N ASP A 683 -3.13 39.53 3.81
CA ASP A 683 -2.02 40.41 4.15
C ASP A 683 -1.99 40.62 5.68
N ILE A 684 -0.79 40.64 6.29
CA ILE A 684 -0.64 40.77 7.74
C ILE A 684 -1.33 42.02 8.30
N ALA A 685 -1.35 43.13 7.55
CA ALA A 685 -2.00 44.37 7.96
C ALA A 685 -3.53 44.25 7.98
N LEU A 686 -4.11 43.25 7.30
CA LEU A 686 -5.55 42.99 7.28
C LEU A 686 -5.95 41.75 8.08
N ALA A 687 -4.99 40.91 8.50
CA ALA A 687 -5.24 39.62 9.12
C ALA A 687 -6.16 39.70 10.36
N GLY A 688 -5.99 40.73 11.20
CA GLY A 688 -6.87 40.96 12.35
C GLY A 688 -8.32 41.27 11.98
N GLN A 689 -8.56 41.91 10.84
CA GLN A 689 -9.91 42.17 10.33
C GLN A 689 -10.55 40.92 9.72
N TYR A 690 -9.74 40.10 9.02
CA TYR A 690 -10.17 38.79 8.53
C TYR A 690 -10.65 37.91 9.70
N LEU A 691 -9.87 37.83 10.78
CA LEU A 691 -10.27 37.07 11.97
C LEU A 691 -11.58 37.60 12.57
N ARG A 692 -11.70 38.91 12.73
CA ARG A 692 -12.94 39.59 13.20
C ARG A 692 -14.14 39.22 12.34
N ARG A 693 -13.97 39.22 11.02
CA ARG A 693 -15.04 38.88 10.07
C ARG A 693 -15.44 37.42 10.18
N MET A 694 -14.48 36.48 10.21
CA MET A 694 -14.76 35.05 10.39
C MET A 694 -15.52 34.81 11.69
N HIS A 695 -15.04 35.38 12.80
CA HIS A 695 -15.69 35.28 14.09
C HIS A 695 -17.11 35.88 14.08
N GLY A 696 -17.28 37.06 13.47
CA GLY A 696 -18.58 37.71 13.34
C GLY A 696 -19.59 36.91 12.52
N LEU A 697 -19.15 36.25 11.45
CA LEU A 697 -20.02 35.38 10.65
C LEU A 697 -20.50 34.16 11.44
N VAL A 698 -19.59 33.49 12.16
CA VAL A 698 -19.97 32.35 13.01
C VAL A 698 -20.90 32.80 14.14
N LYS A 699 -20.64 33.96 14.76
CA LYS A 699 -21.54 34.55 15.76
C LYS A 699 -22.93 34.85 15.21
N ALA A 700 -23.02 35.35 13.98
CA ALA A 700 -24.30 35.57 13.31
C ALA A 700 -25.05 34.25 13.05
N ALA A 701 -24.35 33.18 12.67
CA ALA A 701 -24.95 31.85 12.48
C ALA A 701 -25.32 31.15 13.80
N ALA A 702 -24.60 31.43 14.88
CA ALA A 702 -24.83 30.83 16.20
C ALA A 702 -26.14 31.30 16.86
N GLY A 703 -26.61 32.51 16.54
CA GLY A 703 -27.68 33.20 17.26
C GLY A 703 -27.20 33.83 18.57
N GLU A 704 -28.12 34.44 19.32
CA GLU A 704 -27.78 35.15 20.57
C GLU A 704 -27.50 34.20 21.75
N ASP A 705 -28.02 32.97 21.70
CA ASP A 705 -28.02 32.04 22.83
C ASP A 705 -26.72 31.22 22.98
N LYS A 706 -25.89 31.17 21.93
CA LYS A 706 -24.71 30.30 21.89
C LYS A 706 -23.41 31.07 21.93
N ALA A 707 -22.51 30.65 22.82
CA ALA A 707 -21.17 31.20 22.88
C ALA A 707 -20.33 30.75 21.68
N VAL A 708 -19.59 31.68 21.08
CA VAL A 708 -18.57 31.41 20.06
C VAL A 708 -17.20 31.66 20.67
N ILE A 709 -16.30 30.69 20.57
CA ILE A 709 -14.92 30.78 21.06
C ILE A 709 -14.00 30.37 19.91
N VAL A 710 -13.09 31.23 19.47
CA VAL A 710 -12.13 30.86 18.42
C VAL A 710 -11.22 29.76 18.97
N ALA A 711 -11.30 28.59 18.38
CA ALA A 711 -10.65 27.39 18.90
C ALA A 711 -9.18 27.32 18.50
N GLU A 712 -8.85 27.85 17.32
CA GLU A 712 -7.48 27.99 16.83
C GLU A 712 -7.34 29.23 15.98
N THR A 713 -6.25 29.94 16.22
CA THR A 713 -5.76 30.99 15.35
C THR A 713 -4.29 31.25 15.65
N GLY A 714 -3.50 31.62 14.64
CA GLY A 714 -2.08 31.90 14.83
C GLY A 714 -1.45 32.44 13.56
N TRP A 715 -0.14 32.63 13.59
CA TRP A 715 0.66 32.99 12.43
C TRP A 715 2.06 32.36 12.51
N PRO A 716 2.54 31.73 11.44
CA PRO A 716 3.82 31.02 11.44
C PRO A 716 5.01 31.98 11.28
N GLU A 717 6.11 31.65 11.95
CA GLU A 717 7.37 32.43 11.90
C GLU A 717 8.15 32.24 10.59
N ARG A 718 8.06 31.06 9.97
CA ARG A 718 8.87 30.66 8.80
C ARG A 718 8.10 29.66 7.93
N GLY A 719 8.55 29.50 6.69
CA GLY A 719 7.99 28.58 5.70
C GLY A 719 7.51 29.29 4.43
N ALA A 720 6.70 28.61 3.63
CA ALA A 720 6.18 29.14 2.37
C ALA A 720 5.01 30.13 2.60
N PRO A 721 4.94 31.22 1.81
CA PRO A 721 3.82 32.16 1.87
C PRO A 721 2.54 31.61 1.23
N VAL A 722 1.41 32.19 1.62
CA VAL A 722 0.07 31.86 1.07
C VAL A 722 -0.57 33.14 0.57
N GLY A 723 -0.71 33.33 -0.74
CA GLY A 723 -1.20 34.60 -1.26
C GLY A 723 -0.36 35.79 -0.76
N ALA A 724 -0.97 36.71 0.00
CA ALA A 724 -0.28 37.84 0.63
C ALA A 724 0.19 37.55 2.07
N ALA A 725 -0.14 36.38 2.62
CA ALA A 725 0.28 35.97 3.96
C ALA A 725 1.75 35.53 3.95
N MET A 726 2.61 36.39 4.46
CA MET A 726 4.05 36.14 4.57
C MET A 726 4.41 35.64 5.97
N PRO A 727 5.00 34.45 6.13
CA PRO A 727 5.53 34.00 7.41
C PRO A 727 6.82 34.74 7.75
N SER A 728 6.87 35.32 8.96
CA SER A 728 8.07 35.95 9.52
C SER A 728 7.91 36.09 11.03
N ALA A 729 9.00 36.17 11.78
CA ALA A 729 8.97 36.49 13.22
C ALA A 729 8.24 37.80 13.51
N GLU A 730 8.47 38.82 12.69
CA GLU A 730 7.79 40.11 12.82
C GLU A 730 6.28 39.99 12.58
N ASN A 731 5.86 39.26 11.55
CA ASN A 731 4.43 39.09 11.25
C ASN A 731 3.73 38.22 12.29
N ALA A 732 4.42 37.22 12.85
CA ALA A 732 3.91 36.44 13.98
C ALA A 732 3.65 37.33 15.21
N MET A 733 4.57 38.24 15.54
CA MET A 733 4.36 39.22 16.62
C MET A 733 3.22 40.20 16.31
N ARG A 734 3.17 40.76 15.09
CA ARG A 734 2.10 41.67 14.66
C ARG A 734 0.72 41.02 14.79
N TYR A 735 0.59 39.80 14.28
CA TYR A 735 -0.65 39.04 14.36
C TYR A 735 -1.05 38.78 15.81
N PHE A 736 -0.10 38.34 16.64
CA PHE A 736 -0.34 38.10 18.05
C PHE A 736 -0.87 39.37 18.75
N ILE A 737 -0.23 40.53 18.55
CA ILE A 737 -0.63 41.78 19.17
C ILE A 737 -2.05 42.17 18.75
N ASP A 738 -2.34 42.20 17.45
CA ASP A 738 -3.64 42.61 16.92
C ASP A 738 -4.77 41.72 17.44
N VAL A 739 -4.54 40.40 17.45
CA VAL A 739 -5.52 39.41 17.90
C VAL A 739 -5.77 39.51 19.40
N GLN A 740 -4.72 39.67 20.22
CA GLN A 740 -4.89 39.81 21.68
C GLN A 740 -5.56 41.14 22.05
N GLN A 741 -5.23 42.24 21.36
CA GLN A 741 -5.87 43.54 21.58
C GLN A 741 -7.34 43.51 21.20
N TRP A 742 -7.67 42.96 20.03
CA TRP A 742 -9.07 42.77 19.62
C TRP A 742 -9.84 41.92 20.63
N ALA A 743 -9.29 40.77 21.02
CA ALA A 743 -9.95 39.86 21.95
C ALA A 743 -10.26 40.50 23.30
N ARG A 744 -9.33 41.31 23.83
CA ARG A 744 -9.56 42.06 25.07
C ARG A 744 -10.53 43.23 24.90
N GLY A 745 -10.44 43.95 23.79
CA GLY A 745 -11.29 45.11 23.50
C GLY A 745 -12.76 44.75 23.29
N GLU A 746 -13.03 43.65 22.60
CA GLU A 746 -14.40 43.19 22.30
C GLU A 746 -14.88 42.05 23.21
N GLY A 747 -14.05 41.63 24.18
CA GLY A 747 -14.35 40.51 25.07
C GLY A 747 -14.45 39.15 24.36
N ALA A 748 -13.85 39.01 23.17
CA ALA A 748 -13.82 37.75 22.43
C ALA A 748 -12.90 36.74 23.11
N LYS A 749 -13.31 35.47 23.09
CA LYS A 749 -12.57 34.36 23.69
C LYS A 749 -11.87 33.58 22.59
N LEU A 750 -10.57 33.34 22.76
CA LEU A 750 -9.79 32.58 21.78
C LEU A 750 -8.68 31.75 22.41
N PHE A 751 -8.37 30.65 21.74
CA PHE A 751 -7.20 29.83 21.99
C PHE A 751 -6.15 30.11 20.91
N TYR A 752 -4.99 30.60 21.34
CA TYR A 752 -3.90 30.88 20.41
C TYR A 752 -3.17 29.59 20.05
N PHE A 753 -2.92 29.40 18.75
CA PHE A 753 -2.25 28.26 18.17
C PHE A 753 -0.82 28.63 17.77
N ALA A 754 0.24 28.02 18.32
CA ALA A 754 0.28 26.95 19.33
C ALA A 754 1.22 27.29 20.49
N SER A 755 1.24 26.44 21.54
CA SER A 755 2.21 26.61 22.63
C SER A 755 3.65 26.42 22.13
N PHE A 756 4.03 25.26 21.59
CA PHE A 756 5.41 24.97 21.17
C PHE A 756 5.49 24.79 19.66
N ASP A 757 6.66 25.10 19.09
CA ASP A 757 6.99 24.70 17.71
C ASP A 757 6.97 23.16 17.61
N GLU A 758 6.44 22.65 16.50
CA GLU A 758 6.15 21.23 16.30
C GLU A 758 6.94 20.67 15.09
N PRO A 759 8.21 20.27 15.26
CA PRO A 759 9.06 19.85 14.13
C PRO A 759 8.49 18.69 13.32
N TRP A 760 7.68 17.84 13.94
CA TRP A 760 7.08 16.66 13.33
C TRP A 760 6.07 16.98 12.23
N LYS A 761 5.48 18.18 12.25
CA LYS A 761 4.58 18.67 11.21
C LYS A 761 5.25 18.91 9.88
N ARG A 762 6.60 18.93 9.83
CA ARG A 762 7.34 19.09 8.56
C ARG A 762 6.92 18.08 7.49
N ALA A 763 6.64 16.85 7.89
CA ALA A 763 6.24 15.79 6.97
C ALA A 763 4.82 15.98 6.40
N GLN A 764 3.95 16.75 7.06
CA GLN A 764 2.53 16.90 6.71
C GLN A 764 2.21 18.29 6.15
N GLU A 765 2.80 19.34 6.73
CA GLU A 765 2.47 20.75 6.49
C GLU A 765 3.70 21.56 6.02
N GLY A 766 4.81 20.88 5.69
CA GLY A 766 6.07 21.52 5.30
C GLY A 766 6.68 22.38 6.41
N GLU A 767 7.54 23.32 6.04
CA GLU A 767 8.21 24.19 7.02
C GLU A 767 7.23 25.07 7.81
N VAL A 768 6.11 25.47 7.19
CA VAL A 768 5.08 26.31 7.80
C VAL A 768 4.51 25.66 9.06
N GLY A 769 4.14 24.38 8.99
CA GLY A 769 3.56 23.65 10.12
C GLY A 769 4.47 23.54 11.35
N THR A 770 5.78 23.77 11.20
CA THR A 770 6.75 23.61 12.29
C THR A 770 6.91 24.83 13.19
N ALA A 771 6.34 25.98 12.83
CA ALA A 771 6.79 27.28 13.35
C ALA A 771 5.69 28.17 13.92
N TRP A 772 4.64 27.57 14.49
CA TRP A 772 3.48 28.27 15.07
C TRP A 772 3.58 28.54 16.58
N GLY A 773 4.60 27.99 17.25
CA GLY A 773 4.78 28.07 18.68
C GLY A 773 5.09 29.48 19.18
N LEU A 774 4.62 29.79 20.39
CA LEU A 774 5.13 30.90 21.20
C LEU A 774 6.43 30.53 21.93
N TRP A 775 6.68 29.23 22.09
CA TRP A 775 7.96 28.65 22.49
C TRP A 775 8.55 27.85 21.32
N ASP A 776 9.88 27.80 21.23
CA ASP A 776 10.56 26.97 20.24
C ASP A 776 10.50 25.47 20.61
N LYS A 777 11.09 24.64 19.77
CA LYS A 777 11.14 23.18 19.97
C LYS A 777 11.90 22.78 21.24
N ASP A 778 12.79 23.64 21.71
CA ASP A 778 13.69 23.47 22.84
C ASP A 778 13.13 24.14 24.12
N GLU A 779 11.84 24.52 24.09
CA GLU A 779 11.08 25.08 25.20
C GLU A 779 11.51 26.50 25.62
N ASN A 780 12.24 27.22 24.77
CA ASN A 780 12.59 28.61 25.00
C ASN A 780 11.49 29.55 24.48
N PRO A 781 11.11 30.60 25.23
CA PRO A 781 10.17 31.61 24.73
C PRO A 781 10.69 32.30 23.48
N LYS A 782 9.83 32.43 22.47
CA LYS A 782 10.16 33.14 21.22
C LYS A 782 9.86 34.63 21.36
N TYR A 783 10.67 35.43 20.68
CA TYR A 783 10.53 36.89 20.57
C TYR A 783 10.68 37.66 21.91
N THR A 784 11.35 37.07 22.90
CA THR A 784 11.57 37.68 24.22
C THR A 784 12.98 38.29 24.42
N ALA A 785 13.86 38.12 23.43
CA ALA A 785 15.24 38.61 23.45
C ALA A 785 15.35 40.12 23.16
#